data_AF-A0A1Q6LFE6-F1
#
_entry.id   AF-A0A1Q6LFE6-F1
#
_cell.length_a   1.000
_cell.length_b   1.000
_cell.length_c   1.000
_cell.angle_alpha   90.00
_cell.angle_beta   90.00
_cell.angle_gamma   90.00
#
_symmetry.space_group_name_H-M   'P 1'
#
loop_
_entity.id
_entity.type
_entity.pdbx_description
1 polymer ?
#
loop_
_entity_poly.entity_id
_entity_poly.type
_entity_poly.pdbx_seq_one_letter_code
_entity_poly.pdbx_strand_id
1 'polypeptide(L)'
;MNNKIIASGVILTILGMQTLPVLGYTKDETVYTKMRSNGESYQTIVNSHLKNTDNSDEIIDSSILTDIENVNDDKTFSKDGNKMVWKANKNDVYYKGNTNKELPVDCKITYKLDGNEISADDVAGKSGKVEIVIQYTNKDEHQVNINGKTEKMYTPFVVMLGTIIDNTKASNITISSGKVVDNGKNTMVVGMALPGMKQNLGLNDSDTDIDIPESVTITLETTDFEMGNIYSYVTPKILEDADVSNLDKLDELYSQMNSLQNASNQIVSGATTLNDGASTLNNKTSEFSNAVKTYTQGVNTVNENYKKIDSGIQTLDDGVSTLKNGASSINKGVSALSAGISSLNKGVTQGKTQAVQTLKTSKESLIKGIDQLVQGKDKETAGIKQVVEKGNESLGTGIKKSVNGSVDNVKKGMKQVLDNENLQFTDAQKAAINKVLANMDTTKIDAGIDSAVKQATAKETETIDSINNSKDGVKANMQNMKTQSGNQFDQGISAISNGFDQIAEGTTTLQTSVDKELATGAKQLYNGTENLKQGSSTLKSGSAQIKDGVNTLSTSGEQLSQASSQLSEGTSQLVSGSSELKSGVEQFNKDGVNKLTDLVNNKVKDFEARLEKMQDLANEYNQFSGKEDKAQGTVKFIMMTDKVEKKENANTTESQSMTGKEVEEHTDSNNQTTTSSK
;
A
#
# COMPACT_ATOMS: atom_id res chain seq x y z
N MET A 1 -8.79 2.87 78.83
CA MET A 1 -8.39 3.05 80.25
C MET A 1 -8.18 4.55 80.44
N ASN A 2 -9.19 5.31 80.88
CA ASN A 2 -9.43 5.64 82.29
C ASN A 2 -8.14 5.94 83.08
N ASN A 3 -7.88 7.22 83.37
CA ASN A 3 -8.14 7.69 84.72
C ASN A 3 -8.27 9.21 84.84
N LYS A 4 -9.20 9.57 85.74
CA LYS A 4 -9.69 10.89 86.10
C LYS A 4 -8.87 11.49 87.26
N ILE A 5 -8.71 12.82 87.22
CA ILE A 5 -9.04 13.86 88.22
C ILE A 5 -8.58 13.69 89.69
N ILE A 6 -7.95 14.77 90.22
CA ILE A 6 -8.21 15.52 91.48
C ILE A 6 -7.26 16.76 91.43
N ALA A 7 -7.71 18.02 91.27
CA ALA A 7 -8.25 18.98 92.28
C ALA A 7 -7.25 19.25 93.45
N SER A 8 -6.98 20.42 94.01
CA SER A 8 -7.42 21.83 93.91
C SER A 8 -6.42 22.66 94.74
N GLY A 9 -6.31 23.97 94.48
CA GLY A 9 -5.58 24.90 95.35
C GLY A 9 -5.59 26.34 94.85
N VAL A 10 -6.72 27.03 95.03
CA VAL A 10 -6.97 28.43 94.65
C VAL A 10 -6.57 29.37 95.78
N ILE A 11 -5.87 30.48 95.45
CA ILE A 11 -5.98 31.81 96.09
C ILE A 11 -5.84 32.83 94.94
N LEU A 12 -6.90 33.16 94.21
CA LEU A 12 -7.80 34.31 94.41
C LEU A 12 -7.18 35.52 95.15
N THR A 13 -6.61 36.45 94.38
CA THR A 13 -6.75 37.88 94.66
C THR A 13 -7.56 38.52 93.53
N ILE A 14 -8.54 39.29 93.96
CA ILE A 14 -9.69 39.80 93.23
C ILE A 14 -9.36 41.16 92.61
N LEU A 15 -9.72 41.29 91.33
CA LEU A 15 -10.18 42.48 90.61
C LEU A 15 -9.49 43.83 90.87
N GLY A 16 -8.59 44.14 89.94
CA GLY A 16 -8.39 45.47 89.40
C GLY A 16 -8.22 45.39 87.88
N MET A 17 -9.13 44.68 87.18
CA MET A 17 -9.21 44.80 85.72
C MET A 17 -9.77 46.18 85.41
N GLN A 18 -8.89 47.18 85.32
CA GLN A 18 -9.19 48.29 84.42
C GLN A 18 -9.30 47.68 83.03
N THR A 19 -10.47 47.80 82.43
CA THR A 19 -10.62 47.65 80.99
C THR A 19 -9.66 48.65 80.36
N LEU A 20 -8.49 48.20 79.89
CA LEU A 20 -7.64 49.03 79.05
C LEU A 20 -8.49 49.38 77.81
N PRO A 21 -8.71 50.67 77.51
CA PRO A 21 -9.49 51.04 76.35
C PRO A 21 -8.86 50.41 75.09
N VAL A 22 -9.71 49.93 74.19
CA VAL A 22 -9.32 49.77 72.78
C VAL A 22 -8.95 51.18 72.31
N LEU A 23 -7.67 51.39 72.02
CA LEU A 23 -7.10 52.71 71.72
C LEU A 23 -7.27 53.00 70.23
N GLY A 24 -8.20 53.87 69.86
CA GLY A 24 -8.26 54.49 68.55
C GLY A 24 -7.53 55.82 68.56
N TYR A 25 -6.27 55.76 68.17
CA TYR A 25 -5.53 56.90 67.66
C TYR A 25 -4.66 56.47 66.48
N THR A 26 -4.30 57.42 65.63
CA THR A 26 -3.24 57.22 64.63
C THR A 26 -2.02 58.04 65.02
N LYS A 27 -0.83 57.53 64.71
CA LYS A 27 0.45 58.18 64.99
C LYS A 27 1.13 58.52 63.69
N ASP A 28 1.24 59.82 63.41
CA ASP A 28 1.96 60.33 62.25
C ASP A 28 3.30 60.89 62.71
N GLU A 29 4.40 60.29 62.26
CA GLU A 29 5.75 60.68 62.60
C GLU A 29 6.43 61.39 61.44
N THR A 30 7.02 62.55 61.74
CA THR A 30 7.94 63.25 60.85
C THR A 30 9.32 63.27 61.49
N VAL A 31 10.24 62.51 60.91
CA VAL A 31 11.62 62.40 61.39
C VAL A 31 12.46 63.45 60.67
N TYR A 32 12.83 64.51 61.37
CA TYR A 32 13.73 65.55 60.88
C TYR A 32 15.16 65.18 61.23
N THR A 33 16.00 64.98 60.22
CA THR A 33 17.44 64.76 60.44
C THR A 33 18.22 65.91 59.84
N LYS A 34 19.05 66.56 60.66
CA LYS A 34 20.05 67.50 60.17
C LYS A 34 21.34 66.77 59.84
N MET A 35 21.89 67.10 58.69
CA MET A 35 23.04 66.43 58.11
C MET A 35 24.06 67.46 57.67
N ARG A 36 25.34 67.16 57.89
CA ARG A 36 26.42 67.95 57.32
C ARG A 36 26.39 67.84 55.80
N SER A 37 27.08 68.75 55.13
CA SER A 37 27.15 68.81 53.66
C SER A 37 27.71 67.55 52.98
N ASN A 38 28.36 66.64 53.71
CA ASN A 38 28.81 65.32 53.26
C ASN A 38 27.77 64.19 53.46
N GLY A 39 26.62 64.48 54.06
CA GLY A 39 25.60 63.50 54.43
C GLY A 39 25.76 62.89 55.83
N GLU A 40 26.69 63.34 56.67
CA GLU A 40 26.78 62.81 58.05
C GLU A 40 25.67 63.41 58.94
N SER A 41 24.81 62.56 59.52
CA SER A 41 23.78 63.02 60.46
C SER A 41 24.39 63.44 61.80
N TYR A 42 23.94 64.57 62.34
CA TYR A 42 24.40 65.07 63.65
C TYR A 42 23.27 65.39 64.63
N GLN A 43 22.02 65.45 64.15
CA GLN A 43 20.85 65.63 65.00
C GLN A 43 19.62 65.02 64.33
N THR A 44 18.91 64.15 65.04
CA THR A 44 17.61 63.62 64.61
C THR A 44 16.53 63.95 65.64
N ILE A 45 15.51 64.65 65.18
CA ILE A 45 14.34 65.06 65.95
C ILE A 45 13.12 64.38 65.32
N VAL A 46 12.34 63.68 66.13
CA VAL A 46 11.08 63.08 65.66
C VAL A 46 9.94 63.92 66.18
N ASN A 47 9.09 64.41 65.27
CA ASN A 47 7.82 65.04 65.60
C ASN A 47 6.72 64.01 65.44
N SER A 48 6.01 63.73 66.51
CA SER A 48 4.91 62.77 66.56
C SER A 48 3.59 63.50 66.74
N HIS A 49 2.64 63.21 65.84
CA HIS A 49 1.25 63.65 65.92
C HIS A 49 0.37 62.45 66.24
N LEU A 50 -0.16 62.40 67.46
CA LEU A 50 -1.16 61.42 67.86
C LEU A 50 -2.55 62.01 67.57
N LYS A 51 -3.21 61.54 66.52
CA LYS A 51 -4.58 61.91 66.16
C LYS A 51 -5.55 61.09 66.99
N ASN A 52 -6.29 61.74 67.88
CA ASN A 52 -7.17 61.07 68.84
C ASN A 52 -8.50 60.66 68.21
N THR A 53 -8.49 59.60 67.38
CA THR A 53 -9.67 59.20 66.60
C THR A 53 -10.86 58.78 67.47
N ASP A 54 -10.60 58.33 68.70
CA ASP A 54 -11.64 57.90 69.66
C ASP A 54 -12.09 59.00 70.64
N ASN A 55 -11.54 60.22 70.55
CA ASN A 55 -11.83 61.31 71.48
C ASN A 55 -11.62 60.91 72.96
N SER A 56 -10.57 60.13 73.24
CA SER A 56 -10.24 59.65 74.58
C SER A 56 -9.65 60.77 75.45
N ASP A 57 -9.92 60.73 76.76
CA ASP A 57 -9.28 61.64 77.72
C ASP A 57 -7.78 61.32 77.93
N GLU A 58 -7.37 60.06 77.66
CA GLU A 58 -5.98 59.60 77.73
C GLU A 58 -5.57 58.85 76.47
N ILE A 59 -4.35 59.11 75.99
CA ILE A 59 -3.72 58.34 74.91
C ILE A 59 -2.51 57.60 75.48
N ILE A 60 -2.46 56.29 75.23
CA ILE A 60 -1.32 55.45 75.57
C ILE A 60 -0.48 55.25 74.32
N ASP A 61 0.75 55.72 74.36
CA ASP A 61 1.72 55.63 73.28
C ASP A 61 3.01 54.95 73.75
N SER A 62 3.85 54.53 72.81
CA SER A 62 5.18 54.00 73.07
C SER A 62 6.20 54.82 72.29
N SER A 63 7.26 55.29 72.96
CA SER A 63 8.28 56.12 72.32
C SER A 63 9.65 55.94 72.96
N ILE A 64 10.64 55.65 72.12
CA ILE A 64 12.07 55.56 72.46
C ILE A 64 12.74 56.93 72.56
N LEU A 65 12.03 58.02 72.23
CA LEU A 65 12.63 59.35 72.18
C LEU A 65 13.11 59.82 73.56
N THR A 66 14.18 60.60 73.57
CA THR A 66 14.69 61.34 74.74
C THR A 66 14.33 62.81 74.61
N ASP A 67 14.43 63.56 75.72
CA ASP A 67 14.15 65.01 75.75
C ASP A 67 12.78 65.37 75.15
N ILE A 68 11.75 64.63 75.56
CA ILE A 68 10.43 64.78 74.99
C ILE A 68 9.81 66.10 75.44
N GLU A 69 9.45 66.92 74.48
CA GLU A 69 8.77 68.20 74.66
C GLU A 69 7.40 68.17 74.01
N ASN A 70 6.41 68.71 74.71
CA ASN A 70 5.12 69.04 74.11
C ASN A 70 5.28 70.27 73.20
N VAL A 71 4.73 70.23 71.98
CA VAL A 71 5.01 71.22 70.94
C VAL A 71 3.99 72.37 70.91
N ASN A 72 2.73 72.13 71.25
CA ASN A 72 1.67 73.09 70.90
C ASN A 72 0.55 73.25 71.94
N ASP A 73 0.69 72.71 73.15
CA ASP A 73 -0.31 72.86 74.21
C ASP A 73 0.24 72.60 75.64
N ASP A 74 -0.62 72.83 76.64
CA ASP A 74 -0.32 72.68 78.08
C ASP A 74 -0.51 71.23 78.59
N LYS A 75 -0.72 70.24 77.71
CA LYS A 75 -1.00 68.86 78.12
C LYS A 75 0.22 68.24 78.79
N THR A 76 -0.04 67.50 79.87
CA THR A 76 0.98 66.78 80.62
C THR A 76 1.03 65.32 80.21
N PHE A 77 2.21 64.70 80.36
CA PHE A 77 2.40 63.27 80.14
C PHE A 77 3.16 62.64 81.30
N SER A 78 2.99 61.34 81.49
CA SER A 78 3.89 60.51 82.27
C SER A 78 4.60 59.51 81.37
N LYS A 79 5.85 59.19 81.68
CA LYS A 79 6.67 58.21 80.96
C LYS A 79 7.23 57.18 81.93
N ASP A 80 7.03 55.91 81.62
CA ASP A 80 7.59 54.76 82.34
C ASP A 80 8.22 53.78 81.32
N GLY A 81 9.55 53.71 81.31
CA GLY A 81 10.30 53.08 80.22
C GLY A 81 9.97 53.72 78.88
N ASN A 82 9.54 52.90 77.90
CA ASN A 82 9.09 53.39 76.59
C ASN A 82 7.61 53.78 76.56
N LYS A 83 6.83 53.40 77.58
CA LYS A 83 5.39 53.67 77.62
C LYS A 83 5.15 55.13 78.04
N MET A 84 4.26 55.79 77.32
CA MET A 84 3.83 57.16 77.56
C MET A 84 2.32 57.22 77.76
N VAL A 85 1.87 57.98 78.75
CA VAL A 85 0.45 58.26 78.95
C VAL A 85 0.24 59.77 78.85
N TRP A 86 -0.43 60.18 77.78
CA TRP A 86 -0.77 61.57 77.51
C TRP A 86 -2.16 61.90 78.03
N LYS A 87 -2.30 63.00 78.78
CA LYS A 87 -3.62 63.57 79.15
C LYS A 87 -4.18 64.35 77.96
N ALA A 88 -4.78 63.64 77.01
CA ALA A 88 -5.20 64.15 75.71
C ALA A 88 -6.46 65.03 75.78
N ASN A 89 -7.34 64.83 76.78
CA ASN A 89 -8.59 65.57 76.95
C ASN A 89 -9.40 65.66 75.64
N LYS A 90 -9.56 64.53 74.94
CA LYS A 90 -10.30 64.41 73.67
C LYS A 90 -9.69 65.13 72.46
N ASN A 91 -8.49 65.68 72.59
CA ASN A 91 -7.80 66.37 71.50
C ASN A 91 -6.59 65.56 71.01
N ASP A 92 -6.04 65.98 69.88
CA ASP A 92 -4.76 65.50 69.37
C ASP A 92 -3.60 65.91 70.29
N VAL A 93 -2.51 65.14 70.20
CA VAL A 93 -1.27 65.39 70.93
C VAL A 93 -0.12 65.54 69.94
N TYR A 94 0.68 66.60 70.14
CA TYR A 94 1.88 66.85 69.35
C TYR A 94 3.08 66.91 70.28
N TYR A 95 4.03 66.01 70.07
CA TYR A 95 5.26 66.00 70.83
C TYR A 95 6.46 65.83 69.92
N LYS A 96 7.62 66.31 70.38
CA LYS A 96 8.89 66.10 69.71
C LYS A 96 9.91 65.52 70.68
N GLY A 97 10.90 64.83 70.17
CA GLY A 97 12.02 64.34 70.98
C GLY A 97 13.22 63.95 70.13
N ASN A 98 14.35 63.77 70.78
CA ASN A 98 15.60 63.39 70.15
C ASN A 98 15.75 61.87 70.07
N THR A 99 16.55 61.38 69.11
CA THR A 99 16.92 59.96 69.03
C THR A 99 18.27 59.76 68.36
N ASN A 100 18.98 58.73 68.79
CA ASN A 100 20.22 58.24 68.16
C ASN A 100 19.98 56.96 67.34
N LYS A 101 18.72 56.58 67.10
CA LYS A 101 18.36 55.43 66.23
C LYS A 101 18.86 55.69 64.82
N GLU A 102 19.48 54.69 64.21
CA GLU A 102 19.93 54.75 62.82
C GLU A 102 18.76 54.93 61.86
N LEU A 103 18.97 55.74 60.81
CA LEU A 103 17.97 55.97 59.78
C LEU A 103 17.81 54.75 58.86
N PRO A 104 16.59 54.43 58.40
CA PRO A 104 16.37 53.31 57.49
C PRO A 104 16.95 53.56 56.09
N VAL A 105 17.11 54.83 55.72
CA VAL A 105 17.80 55.24 54.49
C VAL A 105 18.93 56.16 54.90
N ASP A 106 20.14 55.77 54.52
CA ASP A 106 21.36 56.55 54.70
C ASP A 106 21.59 57.46 53.50
N CYS A 107 22.23 58.60 53.70
CA CYS A 107 22.53 59.55 52.63
C CYS A 107 24.01 59.93 52.67
N LYS A 108 24.69 59.75 51.55
CA LYS A 108 26.09 60.14 51.37
C LYS A 108 26.20 61.12 50.22
N ILE A 109 26.86 62.24 50.45
CA ILE A 109 27.03 63.30 49.45
C ILE A 109 28.51 63.45 49.14
N THR A 110 28.87 63.30 47.87
CA THR A 110 30.23 63.51 47.38
C THR A 110 30.27 64.63 46.35
N TYR A 111 31.34 65.43 46.39
CA TYR A 111 31.55 66.55 45.48
C TYR A 111 32.77 66.27 44.62
N LYS A 112 32.70 66.61 43.34
CA LYS A 112 33.85 66.66 42.45
C LYS A 112 33.98 68.03 41.82
N LEU A 113 35.18 68.57 41.78
CA LEU A 113 35.52 69.79 41.04
C LEU A 113 36.42 69.40 39.87
N ASP A 114 35.98 69.71 38.65
CA ASP A 114 36.66 69.39 37.39
C ASP A 114 37.08 67.91 37.31
N GLY A 115 36.23 67.02 37.83
CA GLY A 115 36.41 65.57 37.85
C GLY A 115 37.17 65.00 39.05
N ASN A 116 37.76 65.83 39.92
CA ASN A 116 38.48 65.38 41.11
C ASN A 116 37.61 65.49 42.37
N GLU A 117 37.57 64.44 43.18
CA GLU A 117 36.83 64.45 44.45
C GLU A 117 37.41 65.52 45.41
N ILE A 118 36.51 66.28 46.03
CA ILE A 118 36.83 67.41 46.90
C ILE A 118 35.85 67.42 48.08
N SER A 119 36.29 67.93 49.25
CA SER A 119 35.39 68.06 50.39
C SER A 119 34.38 69.19 50.16
N ALA A 120 33.23 69.11 50.82
CA ALA A 120 32.21 70.16 50.74
C ALA A 120 32.73 71.52 51.22
N ASP A 121 33.55 71.56 52.28
CA ASP A 121 34.16 72.80 52.78
C ASP A 121 35.19 73.38 51.80
N ASP A 122 35.93 72.53 51.08
CA ASP A 122 37.01 72.97 50.16
C ASP A 122 36.50 73.40 48.78
N VAL A 123 35.34 72.90 48.36
CA VAL A 123 34.70 73.30 47.09
C VAL A 123 34.00 74.65 47.20
N ALA A 124 33.64 75.08 48.42
CA ALA A 124 32.98 76.36 48.65
C ALA A 124 33.79 77.55 48.07
N GLY A 125 33.13 78.37 47.25
CA GLY A 125 33.71 79.53 46.58
C GLY A 125 34.75 79.23 45.49
N LYS A 126 34.87 77.97 45.05
CA LYS A 126 35.70 77.60 43.89
C LYS A 126 34.94 77.85 42.59
N SER A 127 35.70 78.07 41.52
CA SER A 127 35.18 78.10 40.15
C SER A 127 35.50 76.78 39.44
N GLY A 128 34.61 76.31 38.56
CA GLY A 128 34.81 75.11 37.75
C GLY A 128 33.51 74.33 37.54
N LYS A 129 33.61 73.12 36.98
CA LYS A 129 32.48 72.21 36.86
C LYS A 129 32.35 71.39 38.13
N VAL A 130 31.20 71.48 38.80
CA VAL A 130 30.91 70.74 40.03
C VAL A 130 29.92 69.62 39.76
N GLU A 131 30.24 68.42 40.23
CA GLU A 131 29.35 67.26 40.26
C GLU A 131 29.07 66.89 41.71
N ILE A 132 27.79 66.78 42.08
CA ILE A 132 27.32 66.45 43.42
C ILE A 132 26.55 65.15 43.32
N VAL A 133 27.13 64.07 43.84
CA VAL A 133 26.49 62.75 43.84
C VAL A 133 25.86 62.52 45.20
N ILE A 134 24.55 62.39 45.22
CA ILE A 134 23.74 62.13 46.42
C ILE A 134 23.30 60.67 46.35
N GLN A 135 23.99 59.81 47.09
CA GLN A 135 23.70 58.39 47.17
C GLN A 135 22.80 58.10 48.34
N TYR A 136 21.68 57.42 48.08
CA TYR A 136 20.82 56.88 49.13
C TYR A 136 21.04 55.38 49.26
N THR A 137 21.16 54.89 50.49
CA THR A 137 21.35 53.46 50.76
C THR A 137 20.27 52.99 51.70
N ASN A 138 19.47 52.03 51.25
CA ASN A 138 18.44 51.41 52.08
C ASN A 138 19.08 50.38 53.02
N LYS A 139 18.88 50.56 54.32
CA LYS A 139 19.42 49.70 55.38
C LYS A 139 18.36 48.82 56.02
N ASP A 140 17.08 49.04 55.69
CA ASP A 140 15.96 48.27 56.23
C ASP A 140 15.74 47.02 55.36
N GLU A 141 16.59 46.01 55.61
CA GLU A 141 16.59 44.74 54.88
C GLU A 141 15.73 43.66 55.55
N HIS A 142 15.11 42.84 54.72
CA HIS A 142 14.18 41.78 55.11
C HIS A 142 14.46 40.52 54.29
N GLN A 143 14.29 39.35 54.92
CA GLN A 143 14.23 38.08 54.20
C GLN A 143 12.77 37.71 53.99
N VAL A 144 12.33 37.68 52.73
CA VAL A 144 10.95 37.35 52.37
C VAL A 144 10.90 36.13 51.46
N ASN A 145 9.79 35.40 51.53
CA ASN A 145 9.59 34.24 50.67
C ASN A 145 8.87 34.69 49.38
N ILE A 146 9.55 34.56 48.25
CA ILE A 146 9.02 34.78 46.91
C ILE A 146 8.91 33.42 46.22
N ASN A 147 7.68 32.95 46.03
CA ASN A 147 7.38 31.70 45.31
C ASN A 147 8.23 30.48 45.78
N GLY A 148 8.44 30.35 47.10
CA GLY A 148 9.18 29.24 47.71
C GLY A 148 10.69 29.47 47.86
N LYS A 149 11.22 30.61 47.40
CA LYS A 149 12.62 31.01 47.56
C LYS A 149 12.74 32.14 48.58
N THR A 150 13.74 32.03 49.46
CA THR A 150 14.08 33.13 50.37
C THR A 150 14.91 34.16 49.60
N GLU A 151 14.35 35.35 49.44
CA GLU A 151 14.97 36.47 48.74
C GLU A 151 15.19 37.63 49.71
N LYS A 152 16.28 38.38 49.49
CA LYS A 152 16.52 39.63 50.22
C LYS A 152 15.73 40.75 49.56
N MET A 153 14.90 41.45 50.34
CA MET A 153 14.16 42.64 49.92
C MET A 153 14.33 43.75 50.94
N TYR A 154 14.04 44.97 50.53
CA TYR A 154 14.11 46.17 51.34
C TYR A 154 12.73 46.81 51.46
N THR A 155 12.45 47.51 52.55
CA THR A 155 11.28 48.39 52.60
C THR A 155 11.35 49.40 51.47
N PRO A 156 10.30 49.57 50.63
CA PRO A 156 10.39 50.32 49.38
C PRO A 156 10.32 51.85 49.62
N PHE A 157 11.40 52.41 50.15
CA PHE A 157 11.50 53.85 50.34
C PHE A 157 11.65 54.57 49.00
N VAL A 158 10.89 55.65 48.85
CA VAL A 158 11.08 56.64 47.79
C VAL A 158 11.64 57.92 48.39
N VAL A 159 12.69 58.42 47.76
CA VAL A 159 13.34 59.66 48.14
C VAL A 159 13.06 60.72 47.08
N MET A 160 12.45 61.81 47.50
CA MET A 160 12.29 63.02 46.70
C MET A 160 13.20 64.09 47.29
N LEU A 161 14.22 64.52 46.55
CA LEU A 161 15.14 65.57 46.99
C LEU A 161 14.86 66.89 46.30
N GLY A 162 15.10 67.99 47.01
CA GLY A 162 14.93 69.35 46.51
C GLY A 162 16.05 70.26 46.97
N THR A 163 16.61 71.06 46.06
CA THR A 163 17.51 72.17 46.39
C THR A 163 17.26 73.37 45.46
N ILE A 164 17.72 74.54 45.87
CA ILE A 164 17.66 75.79 45.11
C ILE A 164 19.09 76.29 44.92
N ILE A 165 19.42 76.64 43.68
CA ILE A 165 20.74 77.08 43.26
C ILE A 165 20.62 78.51 42.72
N ASP A 166 21.52 79.41 43.14
CA ASP A 166 21.54 80.81 42.69
C ASP A 166 22.18 80.94 41.30
N ASN A 167 21.43 81.45 40.32
CA ASN A 167 21.90 81.57 38.94
C ASN A 167 22.94 82.67 38.75
N THR A 168 23.13 83.57 39.72
CA THR A 168 24.20 84.58 39.68
C THR A 168 25.58 83.96 39.88
N LYS A 169 25.64 82.75 40.46
CA LYS A 169 26.89 82.04 40.79
C LYS A 169 27.07 80.72 40.03
N ALA A 170 25.99 80.16 39.49
CA ALA A 170 26.00 78.89 38.77
C ALA A 170 25.20 78.94 37.46
N SER A 171 25.64 78.15 36.48
CA SER A 171 25.01 77.94 35.18
C SER A 171 25.10 76.47 34.75
N ASN A 172 24.44 76.08 33.66
CA ASN A 172 24.51 74.73 33.09
C ASN A 172 24.10 73.62 34.10
N ILE A 173 23.03 73.87 34.86
CA ILE A 173 22.56 72.98 35.93
C ILE A 173 21.76 71.82 35.33
N THR A 174 22.18 70.58 35.60
CA THR A 174 21.52 69.35 35.17
C THR A 174 21.37 68.35 36.32
N ILE A 175 20.46 67.39 36.17
CA ILE A 175 20.22 66.32 37.15
C ILE A 175 20.12 64.95 36.47
N SER A 176 20.68 63.90 37.07
CA SER A 176 20.64 62.54 36.52
C SER A 176 19.25 61.89 36.58
N SER A 177 18.49 62.15 37.64
CA SER A 177 17.14 61.64 37.84
C SER A 177 16.28 62.71 38.49
N GLY A 178 15.43 63.35 37.69
CA GLY A 178 14.52 64.39 38.14
C GLY A 178 14.33 65.52 37.14
N LYS A 179 14.05 66.73 37.64
CA LYS A 179 13.78 67.91 36.83
C LYS A 179 14.43 69.15 37.42
N VAL A 180 14.94 70.01 36.53
CA VAL A 180 15.41 71.35 36.87
C VAL A 180 14.40 72.38 36.37
N VAL A 181 14.12 73.40 37.16
CA VAL A 181 13.20 74.50 36.83
C VAL A 181 13.91 75.82 37.12
N ASP A 182 14.24 76.56 36.07
CA ASP A 182 14.90 77.85 36.14
C ASP A 182 13.86 78.99 36.10
N ASN A 183 13.89 79.89 37.08
CA ASN A 183 13.02 81.07 37.14
C ASN A 183 13.75 82.40 36.85
N GLY A 184 14.94 82.34 36.26
CA GLY A 184 15.80 83.46 35.92
C GLY A 184 16.75 83.86 37.06
N LYS A 185 16.25 83.92 38.30
CA LYS A 185 17.07 84.27 39.48
C LYS A 185 17.69 83.04 40.14
N ASN A 186 16.91 81.97 40.28
CA ASN A 186 17.33 80.72 40.90
C ASN A 186 16.87 79.53 40.06
N THR A 187 17.59 78.42 40.15
CA THR A 187 17.19 77.12 39.62
C THR A 187 16.75 76.21 40.75
N MET A 188 15.51 75.73 40.70
CA MET A 188 15.01 74.68 41.57
C MET A 188 15.35 73.31 40.96
N VAL A 189 16.00 72.46 41.74
CA VAL A 189 16.38 71.10 41.35
C VAL A 189 15.54 70.14 42.18
N VAL A 190 14.78 69.27 41.52
CA VAL A 190 13.98 68.21 42.16
C VAL A 190 14.43 66.87 41.63
N GLY A 191 14.93 66.00 42.50
CA GLY A 191 15.40 64.66 42.15
C GLY A 191 14.61 63.54 42.79
N MET A 192 14.70 62.34 42.20
CA MET A 192 14.09 61.12 42.74
C MET A 192 15.10 59.98 42.79
N ALA A 193 15.12 59.27 43.92
CA ALA A 193 15.87 58.04 44.13
C ALA A 193 14.99 56.96 44.78
N LEU A 194 15.24 55.70 44.41
CA LEU A 194 14.50 54.49 44.77
C LEU A 194 15.47 53.44 45.34
N PRO A 195 16.10 53.69 46.51
CA PRO A 195 17.18 52.84 47.03
C PRO A 195 16.70 51.42 47.35
N GLY A 196 17.36 50.42 46.77
CA GLY A 196 17.02 49.00 46.96
C GLY A 196 15.90 48.47 46.04
N MET A 197 15.31 49.31 45.19
CA MET A 197 14.17 48.94 44.36
C MET A 197 14.52 47.94 43.25
N LYS A 198 15.73 48.00 42.68
CA LYS A 198 16.22 47.00 41.70
C LYS A 198 16.21 45.59 42.30
N GLN A 199 16.74 45.46 43.51
CA GLN A 199 16.76 44.20 44.26
C GLN A 199 15.34 43.69 44.55
N ASN A 200 14.44 44.57 44.98
CA ASN A 200 13.04 44.21 45.26
C ASN A 200 12.34 43.62 44.04
N LEU A 201 12.57 44.22 42.86
CA LEU A 201 12.00 43.76 41.59
C LEU A 201 12.75 42.58 40.97
N GLY A 202 13.83 42.08 41.58
CA GLY A 202 14.63 40.97 41.05
C GLY A 202 15.40 41.30 39.79
N LEU A 203 15.69 42.59 39.55
CA LEU A 203 16.42 43.07 38.38
C LEU A 203 17.93 42.95 38.62
N ASN A 204 18.67 42.54 37.60
CA ASN A 204 20.13 42.45 37.62
C ASN A 204 20.77 43.61 36.85
N ASP A 205 22.06 43.85 37.05
CA ASP A 205 22.81 44.93 36.36
C ASP A 205 22.85 44.76 34.82
N SER A 206 22.49 43.59 34.30
CA SER A 206 22.34 43.31 32.86
C SER A 206 20.98 43.72 32.28
N ASP A 207 19.98 44.03 33.10
CA ASP A 207 18.65 44.44 32.67
C ASP A 207 18.66 45.94 32.31
N THR A 208 19.19 46.25 31.13
CA THR A 208 19.49 47.63 30.69
C THR A 208 18.27 48.47 30.33
N ASP A 209 17.09 47.86 30.21
CA ASP A 209 15.88 48.52 29.69
C ASP A 209 15.11 49.33 30.77
N ILE A 210 15.44 49.16 32.06
CA ILE A 210 14.75 49.81 33.18
C ILE A 210 15.76 50.56 34.05
N ASP A 211 15.77 51.90 33.95
CA ASP A 211 16.62 52.75 34.78
C ASP A 211 15.90 53.10 36.10
N ILE A 212 16.37 52.48 37.19
CA ILE A 212 15.87 52.72 38.55
C ILE A 212 16.99 53.42 39.34
N PRO A 213 16.86 54.73 39.63
CA PRO A 213 17.93 55.53 40.20
C PRO A 213 18.10 55.27 41.69
N GLU A 214 19.28 54.82 42.13
CA GLU A 214 19.62 54.70 43.57
C GLU A 214 20.35 55.94 44.11
N SER A 215 20.84 56.78 43.19
CA SER A 215 21.49 58.06 43.48
C SER A 215 21.02 59.13 42.53
N VAL A 216 21.21 60.38 42.95
CA VAL A 216 20.93 61.56 42.14
C VAL A 216 22.22 62.35 42.01
N THR A 217 22.59 62.67 40.78
CA THR A 217 23.77 63.49 40.47
C THR A 217 23.30 64.84 39.97
N ILE A 218 23.70 65.92 40.66
CA ILE A 218 23.50 67.29 40.22
C ILE A 218 24.82 67.76 39.60
N THR A 219 24.79 68.33 38.41
CA THR A 219 25.97 68.91 37.75
C THR A 219 25.71 70.36 37.44
N LEU A 220 26.70 71.23 37.67
CA LEU A 220 26.62 72.65 37.37
C LEU A 220 28.02 73.21 37.08
N GLU A 221 28.07 74.36 36.41
CA GLU A 221 29.27 75.17 36.27
C GLU A 221 29.14 76.40 37.16
N THR A 222 30.20 76.79 37.85
CA THR A 222 30.14 77.89 38.81
C THR A 222 31.41 78.72 38.79
N THR A 223 31.29 80.00 39.13
CA THR A 223 32.43 80.90 39.38
C THR A 223 32.71 81.09 40.87
N ASP A 224 31.73 80.82 41.73
CA ASP A 224 31.78 80.99 43.18
C ASP A 224 30.83 79.97 43.81
N PHE A 225 31.28 78.72 43.96
CA PHE A 225 30.39 77.62 44.35
C PHE A 225 29.70 77.86 45.69
N GLU A 226 28.37 77.87 45.64
CA GLU A 226 27.49 77.81 46.80
C GLU A 226 26.34 76.85 46.51
N MET A 227 25.88 76.16 47.56
CA MET A 227 24.75 75.25 47.49
C MET A 227 23.80 75.54 48.63
N GLY A 228 22.52 75.75 48.31
CA GLY A 228 21.47 75.85 49.32
C GLY A 228 21.30 74.54 50.09
N ASN A 229 20.48 74.56 51.14
CA ASN A 229 20.14 73.34 51.86
C ASN A 229 19.49 72.33 50.90
N ILE A 230 19.88 71.06 51.01
CA ILE A 230 19.22 69.97 50.30
C ILE A 230 18.19 69.35 51.24
N TYR A 231 16.94 69.31 50.81
CA TYR A 231 15.85 68.68 51.54
C TYR A 231 15.50 67.35 50.87
N SER A 232 15.65 66.23 51.56
CA SER A 232 15.22 64.92 51.08
C SER A 232 14.01 64.46 51.86
N TYR A 233 12.87 64.32 51.17
CA TYR A 233 11.66 63.70 51.68
C TYR A 233 11.71 62.21 51.40
N VAL A 234 11.70 61.38 52.43
CA VAL A 234 11.76 59.92 52.31
C VAL A 234 10.49 59.31 52.89
N THR A 235 9.84 58.43 52.14
CA THR A 235 8.63 57.73 52.59
C THR A 235 8.57 56.30 52.06
N PRO A 236 8.13 55.32 52.87
CA PRO A 236 7.85 53.97 52.40
C PRO A 236 6.44 53.85 51.78
N LYS A 237 5.56 54.84 51.97
CA LYS A 237 4.12 54.76 51.71
C LYS A 237 3.66 55.24 50.32
N ILE A 238 4.53 55.21 49.31
CA ILE A 238 4.11 55.64 47.96
C ILE A 238 3.22 54.59 47.26
N LEU A 239 3.26 53.34 47.71
CA LEU A 239 2.59 52.19 47.08
C LEU A 239 1.17 51.92 47.62
N GLU A 240 0.71 52.65 48.65
CA GLU A 240 -0.62 52.42 49.27
C GLU A 240 -1.79 52.65 48.29
N ASP A 241 -1.63 53.52 47.28
CA ASP A 241 -2.65 53.82 46.27
C ASP A 241 -2.54 52.95 44.99
N ALA A 242 -1.57 52.02 44.92
CA ALA A 242 -1.51 51.07 43.83
C ALA A 242 -2.63 50.04 44.00
N ASP A 243 -3.49 49.88 42.99
CA ASP A 243 -4.59 48.89 43.01
C ASP A 243 -4.03 47.46 42.77
N VAL A 244 -3.21 47.01 43.71
CA VAL A 244 -2.58 45.68 43.78
C VAL A 244 -3.65 44.58 43.91
N SER A 245 -4.89 44.95 44.28
CA SER A 245 -6.03 44.01 44.35
C SER A 245 -6.43 43.43 42.98
N ASN A 246 -6.03 44.05 41.86
CA ASN A 246 -6.26 43.49 40.53
C ASN A 246 -5.31 42.32 40.18
N LEU A 247 -4.32 42.00 41.02
CA LEU A 247 -3.43 40.85 40.82
C LEU A 247 -4.17 39.51 40.93
N ASP A 248 -5.28 39.43 41.68
CA ASP A 248 -6.13 38.22 41.78
C ASP A 248 -6.62 37.68 40.42
N LYS A 249 -6.66 38.52 39.38
CA LYS A 249 -7.04 38.09 38.01
C LYS A 249 -5.93 37.31 37.29
N LEU A 250 -4.70 37.34 37.80
CA LEU A 250 -3.56 36.61 37.25
C LEU A 250 -3.67 35.10 37.52
N ASP A 251 -4.35 34.68 38.59
CA ASP A 251 -4.64 33.27 38.85
C ASP A 251 -5.46 32.61 37.73
N GLU A 252 -6.46 33.33 37.22
CA GLU A 252 -7.25 32.86 36.08
C GLU A 252 -6.37 32.76 34.82
N LEU A 253 -5.50 33.75 34.60
CA LEU A 253 -4.54 33.75 33.50
C LEU A 253 -3.57 32.56 33.56
N TYR A 254 -3.03 32.23 34.73
CA TYR A 254 -2.16 31.06 34.93
C TYR A 254 -2.88 29.75 34.60
N SER A 255 -4.12 29.60 35.07
CA SER A 255 -4.94 28.41 34.79
C SER A 255 -5.24 28.25 33.29
N GLN A 256 -5.59 29.35 32.62
CA GLN A 256 -5.83 29.36 31.17
C GLN A 256 -4.56 29.03 30.38
N MET A 257 -3.39 29.53 30.80
CA MET A 257 -2.11 29.21 30.16
C MET A 257 -1.71 27.75 30.30
N ASN A 258 -1.94 27.14 31.47
CA ASN A 258 -1.74 25.70 31.66
C ASN A 258 -2.70 24.88 30.77
N SER A 259 -3.96 25.31 30.67
CA SER A 259 -4.95 24.67 29.80
C SER A 259 -4.54 24.76 28.32
N LEU A 260 -4.03 25.92 27.88
CA LEU A 260 -3.50 26.11 26.53
C LEU A 260 -2.31 25.18 26.26
N GLN A 261 -1.36 25.07 27.19
CA GLN A 261 -0.21 24.17 27.06
C GLN A 261 -0.64 22.70 26.94
N ASN A 262 -1.58 22.27 27.78
CA ASN A 262 -2.12 20.92 27.73
C ASN A 262 -2.83 20.62 26.40
N ALA A 263 -3.68 21.55 25.93
CA ALA A 263 -4.35 21.42 24.64
C ALA A 263 -3.35 21.36 23.47
N SER A 264 -2.31 22.20 23.50
CA SER A 264 -1.25 22.22 22.50
C SER A 264 -0.46 20.89 22.47
N ASN A 265 -0.12 20.33 23.63
CA ASN A 265 0.52 19.01 23.74
C ASN A 265 -0.36 17.88 23.18
N GLN A 266 -1.68 17.95 23.38
CA GLN A 266 -2.62 17.00 22.78
C GLN A 266 -2.66 17.13 21.25
N ILE A 267 -2.63 18.34 20.71
CA ILE A 267 -2.58 18.58 19.25
C ILE A 267 -1.30 17.98 18.66
N VAL A 268 -0.15 18.17 19.31
CA VAL A 268 1.13 17.55 18.89
C VAL A 268 1.03 16.02 18.89
N SER A 269 0.42 15.44 19.93
CA SER A 269 0.21 14.00 20.04
C SER A 269 -0.73 13.47 18.94
N GLY A 270 -1.80 14.21 18.64
CA GLY A 270 -2.75 13.90 17.57
C GLY A 270 -2.11 13.97 16.18
N ALA A 271 -1.32 15.00 15.89
CA ALA A 271 -0.59 15.14 14.63
C ALA A 271 0.46 14.04 14.45
N THR A 272 1.13 13.63 15.53
CA THR A 272 2.05 12.48 15.52
C THR A 272 1.30 11.20 15.15
N THR A 273 0.17 10.94 15.80
CA THR A 273 -0.66 9.76 15.52
C THR A 273 -1.16 9.73 14.07
N LEU A 274 -1.60 10.88 13.55
CA LEU A 274 -2.00 11.02 12.15
C LEU A 274 -0.85 10.68 11.20
N ASN A 275 0.34 11.19 11.46
CA ASN A 275 1.53 10.93 10.64
C ASN A 275 1.95 9.45 10.65
N ASP A 276 1.90 8.81 11.82
CA ASP A 276 2.22 7.38 11.96
C ASP A 276 1.18 6.50 11.22
N GLY A 277 -0.11 6.88 11.32
CA GLY A 277 -1.20 6.25 10.57
C GLY A 277 -1.04 6.40 9.05
N ALA A 278 -0.72 7.60 8.58
CA ALA A 278 -0.43 7.86 7.16
C ALA A 278 0.76 7.02 6.67
N SER A 279 1.83 6.94 7.46
CA SER A 279 3.02 6.14 7.13
C SER A 279 2.68 4.65 7.04
N THR A 280 1.86 4.15 7.97
CA THR A 280 1.36 2.77 7.95
C THR A 280 0.52 2.49 6.71
N LEU A 281 -0.40 3.38 6.35
CA LEU A 281 -1.22 3.25 5.14
C LEU A 281 -0.36 3.25 3.87
N ASN A 282 0.66 4.11 3.79
CA ASN A 282 1.58 4.17 2.67
C ASN A 282 2.40 2.87 2.51
N ASN A 283 2.86 2.29 3.62
CA ASN A 283 3.54 1.00 3.63
C ASN A 283 2.62 -0.12 3.14
N LYS A 284 1.37 -0.18 3.62
CA LYS A 284 0.39 -1.17 3.18
C LYS A 284 -0.03 -1.01 1.72
N THR A 285 -0.08 0.21 1.23
CA THR A 285 -0.30 0.50 -0.19
C THR A 285 0.86 0.01 -1.06
N SER A 286 2.10 0.11 -0.56
CA SER A 286 3.27 -0.45 -1.23
C SER A 286 3.24 -1.99 -1.30
N GLU A 287 2.84 -2.65 -0.21
CA GLU A 287 2.59 -4.10 -0.19
C GLU A 287 1.52 -4.51 -1.21
N PHE A 288 0.40 -3.78 -1.25
CA PHE A 288 -0.68 -3.99 -2.21
C PHE A 288 -0.20 -3.82 -3.66
N SER A 289 0.57 -2.76 -3.95
CA SER A 289 1.13 -2.52 -5.28
C SER A 289 2.03 -3.68 -5.75
N ASN A 290 2.84 -4.25 -4.86
CA ASN A 290 3.66 -5.41 -5.18
C ASN A 290 2.82 -6.68 -5.42
N ALA A 291 1.73 -6.86 -4.69
CA ALA A 291 0.78 -7.95 -4.94
C ALA A 291 0.10 -7.79 -6.31
N VAL A 292 -0.29 -6.57 -6.69
CA VAL A 292 -0.87 -6.27 -8.01
C VAL A 292 0.14 -6.57 -9.13
N LYS A 293 1.41 -6.20 -8.97
CA LYS A 293 2.47 -6.57 -9.94
C LYS A 293 2.59 -8.09 -10.12
N THR A 294 2.54 -8.83 -9.01
CA THR A 294 2.62 -10.31 -9.03
C THR A 294 1.40 -10.92 -9.73
N TYR A 295 0.21 -10.39 -9.45
CA TYR A 295 -1.02 -10.77 -10.16
C TYR A 295 -0.90 -10.55 -11.67
N THR A 296 -0.48 -9.36 -12.11
CA THR A 296 -0.34 -9.03 -13.53
C THR A 296 0.71 -9.91 -14.23
N GLN A 297 1.83 -10.22 -13.56
CA GLN A 297 2.82 -11.18 -14.08
C GLN A 297 2.23 -12.60 -14.23
N GLY A 298 1.41 -13.03 -13.28
CA GLY A 298 0.68 -14.30 -13.35
C GLY A 298 -0.26 -14.35 -14.56
N VAL A 299 -1.05 -13.29 -14.76
CA VAL A 299 -1.95 -13.17 -15.92
C VAL A 299 -1.18 -13.19 -17.25
N ASN A 300 -0.06 -12.48 -17.35
CA ASN A 300 0.80 -12.50 -18.53
C ASN A 300 1.35 -13.92 -18.81
N THR A 301 1.75 -14.65 -17.77
CA THR A 301 2.21 -16.03 -17.89
C THR A 301 1.12 -16.96 -18.42
N VAL A 302 -0.13 -16.81 -17.92
CA VAL A 302 -1.29 -17.55 -18.43
C VAL A 302 -1.52 -17.22 -19.90
N ASN A 303 -1.44 -15.95 -20.29
CA ASN A 303 -1.64 -15.52 -21.67
C ASN A 303 -0.60 -16.14 -22.63
N GLU A 304 0.68 -16.17 -22.23
CA GLU A 304 1.73 -16.84 -23.01
C GLU A 304 1.52 -18.35 -23.13
N ASN A 305 1.11 -19.01 -22.04
CA ASN A 305 0.78 -20.44 -22.09
C ASN A 305 -0.43 -20.72 -22.98
N TYR A 306 -1.37 -19.77 -23.08
CA TYR A 306 -2.54 -19.89 -23.94
C TYR A 306 -2.17 -19.92 -25.43
N LYS A 307 -1.11 -19.22 -25.84
CA LYS A 307 -0.60 -19.30 -27.22
C LYS A 307 -0.15 -20.72 -27.60
N LYS A 308 0.42 -21.45 -26.63
CA LYS A 308 0.82 -22.86 -26.82
C LYS A 308 -0.41 -23.77 -26.94
N ILE A 309 -1.45 -23.53 -26.14
CA ILE A 309 -2.72 -24.26 -26.24
C ILE A 309 -3.37 -24.02 -27.60
N ASP A 310 -3.46 -22.77 -28.06
CA ASP A 310 -4.02 -22.39 -29.36
C ASP A 310 -3.29 -23.10 -30.50
N SER A 311 -1.94 -23.13 -30.43
CA SER A 311 -1.10 -23.85 -31.39
C SER A 311 -1.31 -25.37 -31.34
N GLY A 312 -1.48 -25.93 -30.15
CA GLY A 312 -1.77 -27.36 -29.95
C GLY A 312 -3.14 -27.76 -30.51
N ILE A 313 -4.16 -26.90 -30.33
CA ILE A 313 -5.49 -27.10 -30.90
C ILE A 313 -5.44 -27.01 -32.42
N GLN A 314 -4.67 -26.08 -32.99
CA GLN A 314 -4.50 -26.01 -34.44
C GLN A 314 -3.84 -27.28 -34.99
N THR A 315 -2.80 -27.78 -34.31
CA THR A 315 -2.14 -29.05 -34.67
C THR A 315 -3.10 -30.24 -34.60
N LEU A 316 -3.95 -30.28 -33.57
CA LEU A 316 -5.01 -31.29 -33.46
C LEU A 316 -5.98 -31.20 -34.64
N ASP A 317 -6.45 -30.01 -34.98
CA ASP A 317 -7.42 -29.78 -36.06
C ASP A 317 -6.87 -30.20 -37.44
N ASP A 318 -5.59 -29.91 -37.70
CA ASP A 318 -4.87 -30.33 -38.89
C ASP A 318 -4.72 -31.86 -38.94
N GLY A 319 -4.38 -32.48 -37.80
CA GLY A 319 -4.29 -33.93 -37.66
C GLY A 319 -5.63 -34.63 -37.88
N VAL A 320 -6.72 -34.07 -37.35
CA VAL A 320 -8.09 -34.56 -37.55
C VAL A 320 -8.49 -34.46 -39.01
N SER A 321 -8.16 -33.35 -39.68
CA SER A 321 -8.42 -33.17 -41.12
C SER A 321 -7.66 -34.21 -41.96
N THR A 322 -6.42 -34.49 -41.61
CA THR A 322 -5.61 -35.53 -42.25
C THR A 322 -6.22 -36.92 -42.07
N LEU A 323 -6.61 -37.26 -40.83
CA LEU A 323 -7.23 -38.55 -40.52
C LEU A 323 -8.56 -38.72 -41.25
N LYS A 324 -9.39 -37.68 -41.32
CA LYS A 324 -10.64 -37.65 -42.07
C LYS A 324 -10.42 -37.96 -43.56
N ASN A 325 -9.43 -37.31 -44.16
CA ASN A 325 -9.08 -37.53 -45.58
C ASN A 325 -8.59 -38.96 -45.82
N GLY A 326 -7.79 -39.50 -44.89
CA GLY A 326 -7.36 -40.90 -44.90
C GLY A 326 -8.55 -41.88 -44.83
N ALA A 327 -9.47 -41.66 -43.89
CA ALA A 327 -10.68 -42.47 -43.73
C ALA A 327 -11.58 -42.42 -44.99
N SER A 328 -11.72 -41.24 -45.61
CA SER A 328 -12.43 -41.07 -46.88
C SER A 328 -11.77 -41.87 -48.01
N SER A 329 -10.44 -41.86 -48.07
CA SER A 329 -9.66 -42.60 -49.08
C SER A 329 -9.80 -44.11 -48.89
N ILE A 330 -9.77 -44.61 -47.65
CA ILE A 330 -10.06 -46.01 -47.34
C ILE A 330 -11.46 -46.38 -47.82
N ASN A 331 -12.48 -45.58 -47.50
CA ASN A 331 -13.86 -45.86 -47.91
C ASN A 331 -14.02 -45.93 -49.44
N LYS A 332 -13.32 -45.06 -50.19
CA LYS A 332 -13.24 -45.12 -51.66
C LYS A 332 -12.53 -46.39 -52.13
N GLY A 333 -11.41 -46.76 -51.52
CA GLY A 333 -10.66 -47.97 -51.83
C GLY A 333 -11.47 -49.25 -51.62
N VAL A 334 -12.23 -49.32 -50.53
CA VAL A 334 -13.15 -50.45 -50.25
C VAL A 334 -14.24 -50.54 -51.32
N SER A 335 -14.80 -49.41 -51.73
CA SER A 335 -15.80 -49.36 -52.81
C SER A 335 -15.22 -49.86 -54.14
N ALA A 336 -13.98 -49.47 -54.45
CA ALA A 336 -13.28 -49.94 -55.66
C ALA A 336 -12.96 -51.45 -55.60
N LEU A 337 -12.54 -51.95 -54.44
CA LEU A 337 -12.28 -53.38 -54.22
C LEU A 337 -13.56 -54.21 -54.39
N SER A 338 -14.67 -53.77 -53.80
CA SER A 338 -15.98 -54.40 -53.96
C SER A 338 -16.41 -54.50 -55.43
N ALA A 339 -16.26 -53.39 -56.19
CA ALA A 339 -16.56 -53.38 -57.62
C ALA A 339 -15.63 -54.33 -58.43
N GLY A 340 -14.35 -54.42 -58.04
CA GLY A 340 -13.39 -55.34 -58.62
C GLY A 340 -13.76 -56.81 -58.40
N ILE A 341 -14.13 -57.18 -57.17
CA ILE A 341 -14.57 -58.55 -56.83
C ILE A 341 -15.88 -58.89 -57.55
N SER A 342 -16.81 -57.95 -57.67
CA SER A 342 -18.05 -58.13 -58.44
C SER A 342 -17.75 -58.40 -59.93
N SER A 343 -16.76 -57.70 -60.49
CA SER A 343 -16.30 -57.93 -61.86
C SER A 343 -15.64 -59.30 -62.03
N LEU A 344 -14.82 -59.71 -61.06
CA LEU A 344 -14.22 -61.05 -61.03
C LEU A 344 -15.28 -62.15 -60.96
N ASN A 345 -16.26 -62.04 -60.05
CA ASN A 345 -17.40 -62.95 -59.95
C ASN A 345 -18.10 -63.14 -61.30
N LYS A 346 -18.41 -62.03 -61.97
CA LYS A 346 -19.03 -62.05 -63.32
C LYS A 346 -18.15 -62.78 -64.34
N GLY A 347 -16.83 -62.50 -64.33
CA GLY A 347 -15.87 -63.16 -65.21
C GLY A 347 -15.77 -64.68 -64.96
N VAL A 348 -15.79 -65.11 -63.69
CA VAL A 348 -15.77 -66.52 -63.30
C VAL A 348 -17.03 -67.23 -63.80
N THR A 349 -18.22 -66.64 -63.61
CA THR A 349 -19.48 -67.22 -64.12
C THR A 349 -19.49 -67.32 -65.64
N GLN A 350 -19.07 -66.25 -66.34
CA GLN A 350 -19.02 -66.24 -67.80
C GLN A 350 -17.99 -67.25 -68.34
N GLY A 351 -16.81 -67.33 -67.72
CA GLY A 351 -15.76 -68.28 -68.04
C GLY A 351 -16.22 -69.72 -67.88
N LYS A 352 -16.94 -70.04 -66.79
CA LYS A 352 -17.56 -71.35 -66.58
C LYS A 352 -18.48 -71.72 -67.74
N THR A 353 -19.43 -70.84 -68.07
CA THR A 353 -20.39 -71.07 -69.15
C THR A 353 -19.69 -71.31 -70.47
N GLN A 354 -18.70 -70.47 -70.82
CA GLN A 354 -17.98 -70.58 -72.09
C GLN A 354 -17.12 -71.85 -72.16
N ALA A 355 -16.38 -72.18 -71.10
CA ALA A 355 -15.53 -73.38 -71.05
C ALA A 355 -16.35 -74.67 -71.16
N VAL A 356 -17.42 -74.78 -70.34
CA VAL A 356 -18.33 -75.94 -70.36
C VAL A 356 -19.00 -76.09 -71.73
N GLN A 357 -19.49 -75.00 -72.32
CA GLN A 357 -20.16 -75.05 -73.63
C GLN A 357 -19.18 -75.45 -74.75
N THR A 358 -17.96 -74.91 -74.73
CA THR A 358 -16.92 -75.25 -75.71
C THR A 358 -16.56 -76.72 -75.63
N LEU A 359 -16.33 -77.26 -74.44
CA LEU A 359 -15.99 -78.66 -74.24
C LEU A 359 -17.13 -79.61 -74.62
N LYS A 360 -18.40 -79.24 -74.34
CA LYS A 360 -19.57 -80.00 -74.81
C LYS A 360 -19.61 -80.05 -76.34
N THR A 361 -19.38 -78.93 -77.00
CA THR A 361 -19.35 -78.85 -78.47
C THR A 361 -18.21 -79.69 -79.06
N SER A 362 -17.03 -79.66 -78.43
CA SER A 362 -15.88 -80.50 -78.81
C SER A 362 -16.17 -81.99 -78.63
N LYS A 363 -16.81 -82.38 -77.52
CA LYS A 363 -17.26 -83.75 -77.27
C LYS A 363 -18.22 -84.22 -78.37
N GLU A 364 -19.24 -83.43 -78.69
CA GLU A 364 -20.21 -83.73 -79.74
C GLU A 364 -19.54 -83.90 -81.11
N SER A 365 -18.57 -83.04 -81.43
CA SER A 365 -17.81 -83.10 -82.68
C SER A 365 -16.96 -84.37 -82.78
N LEU A 366 -16.28 -84.75 -81.69
CA LEU A 366 -15.49 -85.99 -81.62
C LEU A 366 -16.39 -87.22 -81.78
N ILE A 367 -17.50 -87.29 -81.04
CA ILE A 367 -18.48 -88.38 -81.10
C ILE A 367 -19.01 -88.52 -82.53
N LYS A 368 -19.37 -87.40 -83.17
CA LYS A 368 -19.83 -87.38 -84.56
C LYS A 368 -18.75 -87.86 -85.54
N GLY A 369 -17.50 -87.48 -85.33
CA GLY A 369 -16.36 -87.96 -86.13
C GLY A 369 -16.17 -89.47 -86.00
N ILE A 370 -16.31 -90.03 -84.79
CA ILE A 370 -16.26 -91.48 -84.57
C ILE A 370 -17.45 -92.17 -85.26
N ASP A 371 -18.65 -91.61 -85.19
CA ASP A 371 -19.81 -92.14 -85.90
C ASP A 371 -19.63 -92.15 -87.42
N GLN A 372 -19.02 -91.10 -87.98
CA GLN A 372 -18.68 -91.05 -89.41
C GLN A 372 -17.66 -92.11 -89.80
N LEU A 373 -16.65 -92.35 -88.97
CA LEU A 373 -15.67 -93.41 -89.20
C LEU A 373 -16.32 -94.81 -89.14
N VAL A 374 -17.22 -95.05 -88.17
CA VAL A 374 -17.99 -96.30 -88.09
C VAL A 374 -18.83 -96.49 -89.35
N GLN A 375 -19.54 -95.45 -89.82
CA GLN A 375 -20.33 -95.52 -91.05
C GLN A 375 -19.44 -95.76 -92.28
N GLY A 376 -18.26 -95.14 -92.33
CA GLY A 376 -17.26 -95.37 -93.38
C GLY A 376 -16.79 -96.82 -93.41
N LYS A 377 -16.53 -97.41 -92.23
CA LYS A 377 -16.17 -98.81 -92.09
C LYS A 377 -17.29 -99.74 -92.55
N ASP A 378 -18.54 -99.44 -92.21
CA ASP A 378 -19.69 -100.22 -92.68
C ASP A 378 -19.81 -100.21 -94.21
N LYS A 379 -19.58 -99.05 -94.85
CA LYS A 379 -19.54 -98.93 -96.32
C LYS A 379 -18.38 -99.70 -96.94
N GLU A 380 -17.18 -99.61 -96.36
CA GLU A 380 -16.01 -100.37 -96.81
C GLU A 380 -16.29 -101.88 -96.74
N THR A 381 -16.83 -102.36 -95.62
CA THR A 381 -17.20 -103.76 -95.41
C THR A 381 -18.23 -104.23 -96.45
N ALA A 382 -19.26 -103.43 -96.71
CA ALA A 382 -20.24 -103.73 -97.77
C ALA A 382 -19.59 -103.77 -99.17
N GLY A 383 -18.66 -102.86 -99.46
CA GLY A 383 -17.90 -102.85 -100.71
C GLY A 383 -17.02 -104.08 -100.90
N ILE A 384 -16.29 -104.51 -99.86
CA ILE A 384 -15.48 -105.73 -99.89
C ILE A 384 -16.35 -106.95 -100.15
N LYS A 385 -17.50 -107.07 -99.46
CA LYS A 385 -18.45 -108.18 -99.70
C LYS A 385 -18.92 -108.21 -101.16
N GLN A 386 -19.25 -107.05 -101.73
CA GLN A 386 -19.66 -106.97 -103.13
C GLN A 386 -18.54 -107.41 -104.10
N VAL A 387 -17.28 -107.05 -103.82
CA VAL A 387 -16.12 -107.50 -104.60
C VAL A 387 -15.93 -109.01 -104.49
N VAL A 388 -16.07 -109.58 -103.29
CA VAL A 388 -16.01 -111.03 -103.04
C VAL A 388 -17.10 -111.76 -103.82
N GLU A 389 -18.36 -111.32 -103.70
CA GLU A 389 -19.50 -111.91 -104.41
C GLU A 389 -19.29 -111.89 -105.93
N LYS A 390 -19.02 -110.72 -106.52
CA LYS A 390 -18.81 -110.57 -107.97
C LYS A 390 -17.56 -111.29 -108.47
N GLY A 391 -16.50 -111.29 -107.67
CA GLY A 391 -15.25 -111.97 -107.99
C GLY A 391 -15.43 -113.48 -108.07
N ASN A 392 -16.10 -114.06 -107.07
CA ASN A 392 -16.41 -115.49 -107.00
C ASN A 392 -17.43 -115.91 -108.08
N GLU A 393 -18.42 -115.08 -108.39
CA GLU A 393 -19.32 -115.29 -109.54
C GLU A 393 -18.57 -115.32 -110.87
N SER A 394 -17.64 -114.37 -111.07
CA SER A 394 -16.82 -114.29 -112.29
C SER A 394 -15.87 -115.49 -112.39
N LEU A 395 -15.26 -115.89 -111.28
CA LEU A 395 -14.43 -117.09 -111.20
C LEU A 395 -15.22 -118.34 -111.52
N GLY A 396 -16.40 -118.51 -110.90
CA GLY A 396 -17.32 -119.61 -111.20
C GLY A 396 -17.67 -119.68 -112.68
N THR A 397 -18.04 -118.54 -113.28
CA THR A 397 -18.32 -118.44 -114.72
C THR A 397 -17.11 -118.80 -115.59
N GLY A 398 -15.92 -118.33 -115.23
CA GLY A 398 -14.66 -118.63 -115.92
C GLY A 398 -14.31 -120.12 -115.86
N ILE A 399 -14.45 -120.74 -114.68
CA ILE A 399 -14.24 -122.19 -114.48
C ILE A 399 -15.24 -122.98 -115.33
N LYS A 400 -16.54 -122.66 -115.25
CA LYS A 400 -17.57 -123.32 -116.08
C LYS A 400 -17.24 -123.22 -117.56
N LYS A 401 -16.88 -122.03 -118.06
CA LYS A 401 -16.52 -121.83 -119.48
C LYS A 401 -15.31 -122.68 -119.89
N SER A 402 -14.27 -122.73 -119.05
CA SER A 402 -13.06 -123.51 -119.31
C SER A 402 -13.33 -125.02 -119.30
N VAL A 403 -14.05 -125.50 -118.27
CA VAL A 403 -14.41 -126.91 -118.11
C VAL A 403 -15.38 -127.33 -119.20
N ASN A 404 -16.48 -126.59 -119.43
CA ASN A 404 -17.46 -126.91 -120.46
C ASN A 404 -16.84 -126.82 -121.86
N GLY A 405 -16.00 -125.83 -122.13
CA GLY A 405 -15.23 -125.77 -123.38
C GLY A 405 -14.31 -126.99 -123.58
N SER A 406 -13.69 -127.48 -122.50
CA SER A 406 -12.89 -128.71 -122.54
C SER A 406 -13.76 -129.94 -122.76
N VAL A 407 -14.90 -130.07 -122.07
CA VAL A 407 -15.87 -131.16 -122.26
C VAL A 407 -16.42 -131.14 -123.69
N ASP A 408 -16.78 -129.98 -124.21
CA ASP A 408 -17.28 -129.81 -125.58
C ASP A 408 -16.21 -130.14 -126.62
N ASN A 409 -14.95 -129.76 -126.39
CA ASN A 409 -13.84 -130.15 -127.26
C ASN A 409 -13.63 -131.67 -127.24
N VAL A 410 -13.73 -132.31 -126.08
CA VAL A 410 -13.71 -133.79 -125.97
C VAL A 410 -14.89 -134.39 -126.73
N LYS A 411 -16.12 -133.87 -126.56
CA LYS A 411 -17.30 -134.34 -127.29
C LYS A 411 -17.13 -134.21 -128.80
N LYS A 412 -16.65 -133.06 -129.29
CA LYS A 412 -16.37 -132.80 -130.70
C LYS A 412 -15.29 -133.74 -131.24
N GLY A 413 -14.18 -133.88 -130.53
CA GLY A 413 -13.09 -134.78 -130.90
C GLY A 413 -13.56 -136.24 -130.97
N MET A 414 -14.31 -136.72 -129.98
CA MET A 414 -14.87 -138.07 -130.00
C MET A 414 -15.88 -138.27 -131.14
N LYS A 415 -16.68 -137.24 -131.46
CA LYS A 415 -17.62 -137.29 -132.58
C LYS A 415 -16.91 -137.35 -133.93
N GLN A 416 -15.85 -136.57 -134.12
CA GLN A 416 -14.98 -136.67 -135.30
C GLN A 416 -14.35 -138.06 -135.45
N VAL A 417 -13.94 -138.68 -134.34
CA VAL A 417 -13.47 -140.08 -134.35
C VAL A 417 -14.59 -141.02 -134.78
N LEU A 418 -15.82 -140.84 -134.27
CA LEU A 418 -16.99 -141.65 -134.64
C LEU A 418 -17.37 -141.55 -136.12
N ASP A 419 -17.30 -140.34 -136.68
CA ASP A 419 -17.69 -140.01 -138.04
C ASP A 419 -16.59 -140.34 -139.07
N ASN A 420 -15.41 -140.78 -138.62
CA ASN A 420 -14.32 -141.17 -139.50
C ASN A 420 -14.61 -142.52 -140.17
N GLU A 421 -14.99 -142.47 -141.44
CA GLU A 421 -15.35 -143.64 -142.26
C GLU A 421 -14.24 -144.70 -142.34
N ASN A 422 -12.97 -144.33 -142.12
CA ASN A 422 -11.84 -145.27 -142.15
C ASN A 422 -11.73 -146.16 -140.90
N LEU A 423 -12.42 -145.83 -139.80
CA LEU A 423 -12.28 -146.53 -138.52
C LEU A 423 -13.27 -147.69 -138.29
N GLN A 424 -14.16 -148.00 -139.25
CA GLN A 424 -15.07 -149.17 -139.26
C GLN A 424 -15.70 -149.56 -137.90
N PHE A 425 -16.23 -148.60 -137.15
CA PHE A 425 -16.93 -148.91 -135.89
C PHE A 425 -18.24 -149.68 -136.12
N THR A 426 -18.46 -150.73 -135.32
CA THR A 426 -19.73 -151.46 -135.28
C THR A 426 -20.85 -150.64 -134.64
N ASP A 427 -22.12 -150.95 -134.95
CA ASP A 427 -23.28 -150.24 -134.39
C ASP A 427 -23.32 -150.29 -132.85
N ALA A 428 -22.89 -151.42 -132.25
CA ALA A 428 -22.79 -151.56 -130.80
C ALA A 428 -21.72 -150.64 -130.18
N GLN A 429 -20.57 -150.48 -130.86
CA GLN A 429 -19.50 -149.57 -130.42
C GLN A 429 -19.92 -148.10 -130.55
N LYS A 430 -20.59 -147.73 -131.66
CA LYS A 430 -21.17 -146.38 -131.84
C LYS A 430 -22.21 -146.06 -130.76
N ALA A 431 -23.11 -147.01 -130.46
CA ALA A 431 -24.12 -146.85 -129.41
C ALA A 431 -23.49 -146.67 -128.01
N ALA A 432 -22.44 -147.44 -127.68
CA ALA A 432 -21.73 -147.32 -126.41
C ALA A 432 -21.03 -145.96 -126.25
N ILE A 433 -20.34 -145.47 -127.29
CA ILE A 433 -19.67 -144.16 -127.23
C ILE A 433 -20.69 -143.02 -127.21
N ASN A 434 -21.79 -143.11 -127.97
CA ASN A 434 -22.88 -142.13 -127.90
C ASN A 434 -23.50 -142.06 -126.50
N LYS A 435 -23.61 -143.19 -125.79
CA LYS A 435 -24.07 -143.22 -124.39
C LYS A 435 -23.09 -142.54 -123.44
N VAL A 436 -21.78 -142.72 -123.64
CA VAL A 436 -20.75 -142.00 -122.87
C VAL A 436 -20.84 -140.49 -123.14
N LEU A 437 -20.96 -140.08 -124.39
CA LEU A 437 -21.12 -138.66 -124.77
C LEU A 437 -22.38 -138.02 -124.18
N ALA A 438 -23.51 -138.75 -124.17
CA ALA A 438 -24.76 -138.32 -123.54
C ALA A 438 -24.62 -138.19 -122.01
N ASN A 439 -23.79 -139.04 -121.39
CA ASN A 439 -23.51 -138.99 -119.95
C ASN A 439 -22.46 -137.94 -119.55
N MET A 440 -21.74 -137.33 -120.50
CA MET A 440 -20.88 -136.16 -120.26
C MET A 440 -21.74 -134.88 -120.11
N ASP A 441 -22.67 -134.93 -119.17
CA ASP A 441 -23.59 -133.84 -118.86
C ASP A 441 -22.90 -132.80 -117.97
N THR A 442 -22.68 -131.62 -118.54
CA THR A 442 -22.03 -130.50 -117.86
C THR A 442 -22.89 -129.90 -116.76
N THR A 443 -24.21 -130.17 -116.72
CA THR A 443 -25.12 -129.56 -115.74
C THR A 443 -24.80 -129.97 -114.29
N LYS A 444 -24.39 -131.22 -114.06
CA LYS A 444 -23.98 -131.69 -112.72
C LYS A 444 -22.65 -131.09 -112.29
N ILE A 445 -21.75 -130.84 -113.25
CA ILE A 445 -20.45 -130.20 -113.00
C ILE A 445 -20.68 -128.72 -112.66
N ASP A 446 -21.51 -128.02 -113.43
CA ASP A 446 -21.90 -126.63 -113.18
C ASP A 446 -22.53 -126.47 -111.79
N ALA A 447 -23.44 -127.37 -111.40
CA ALA A 447 -24.06 -127.36 -110.07
C ALA A 447 -23.04 -127.58 -108.93
N GLY A 448 -22.04 -128.44 -109.15
CA GLY A 448 -20.94 -128.63 -108.21
C GLY A 448 -20.06 -127.38 -108.05
N ILE A 449 -19.75 -126.71 -109.17
CA ILE A 449 -19.01 -125.43 -109.18
C ILE A 449 -19.81 -124.35 -108.45
N ASP A 450 -21.11 -124.21 -108.74
CA ASP A 450 -21.97 -123.23 -108.09
C ASP A 450 -22.06 -123.44 -106.57
N SER A 451 -22.17 -124.69 -106.12
CA SER A 451 -22.18 -125.01 -104.70
C SER A 451 -20.84 -124.66 -104.01
N ALA A 452 -19.71 -124.95 -104.65
CA ALA A 452 -18.39 -124.61 -104.11
C ALA A 452 -18.17 -123.09 -104.04
N VAL A 453 -18.53 -122.36 -105.09
CA VAL A 453 -18.46 -120.89 -105.17
C VAL A 453 -19.34 -120.25 -104.08
N LYS A 454 -20.56 -120.76 -103.89
CA LYS A 454 -21.48 -120.26 -102.87
C LYS A 454 -20.95 -120.49 -101.45
N GLN A 455 -20.39 -121.67 -101.17
CA GLN A 455 -19.79 -121.97 -99.87
C GLN A 455 -18.55 -121.11 -99.58
N ALA A 456 -17.67 -120.93 -100.56
CA ALA A 456 -16.51 -120.05 -100.44
C ALA A 456 -16.93 -118.60 -100.14
N THR A 457 -17.87 -118.07 -100.93
CA THR A 457 -18.43 -116.73 -100.74
C THR A 457 -19.03 -116.56 -99.34
N ALA A 458 -19.84 -117.51 -98.88
CA ALA A 458 -20.44 -117.45 -97.54
C ALA A 458 -19.36 -117.37 -96.44
N LYS A 459 -18.35 -118.25 -96.48
CA LYS A 459 -17.28 -118.28 -95.47
C LYS A 459 -16.41 -117.02 -95.48
N GLU A 460 -16.12 -116.46 -96.66
CA GLU A 460 -15.40 -115.19 -96.79
C GLU A 460 -16.23 -114.04 -96.23
N THR A 461 -17.54 -113.99 -96.52
CA THR A 461 -18.44 -112.96 -95.96
C THR A 461 -18.61 -113.07 -94.44
N GLU A 462 -18.67 -114.29 -93.88
CA GLU A 462 -18.68 -114.53 -92.43
C GLU A 462 -17.37 -114.08 -91.77
N THR A 463 -16.23 -114.33 -92.42
CA THR A 463 -14.92 -113.88 -91.95
C THR A 463 -14.86 -112.34 -91.92
N ILE A 464 -15.37 -111.68 -92.96
CA ILE A 464 -15.49 -110.22 -93.03
C ILE A 464 -16.39 -109.68 -91.91
N ASP A 465 -17.54 -110.33 -91.66
CA ASP A 465 -18.44 -109.93 -90.57
C ASP A 465 -17.82 -110.10 -89.19
N SER A 466 -17.09 -111.19 -88.97
CA SER A 466 -16.37 -111.44 -87.72
C SER A 466 -15.28 -110.39 -87.47
N ILE A 467 -14.49 -110.04 -88.49
CA ILE A 467 -13.49 -108.97 -88.40
C ILE A 467 -14.14 -107.60 -88.14
N ASN A 468 -15.30 -107.35 -88.74
CA ASN A 468 -15.98 -106.06 -88.60
C ASN A 468 -16.68 -105.90 -87.24
N ASN A 469 -17.34 -106.96 -86.73
CA ASN A 469 -18.28 -106.89 -85.61
C ASN A 469 -17.82 -107.60 -84.31
N SER A 470 -16.71 -108.35 -84.31
CA SER A 470 -16.22 -109.00 -83.08
C SER A 470 -15.71 -107.99 -82.05
N LYS A 471 -15.52 -108.44 -80.80
CA LYS A 471 -15.00 -107.62 -79.69
C LYS A 471 -13.64 -106.97 -80.01
N ASP A 472 -12.81 -107.65 -80.79
CA ASP A 472 -11.49 -107.17 -81.21
C ASP A 472 -11.53 -106.51 -82.60
N GLY A 473 -12.71 -106.47 -83.21
CA GLY A 473 -12.96 -105.86 -84.52
C GLY A 473 -12.93 -104.33 -84.49
N VAL A 474 -12.71 -103.74 -85.66
CA VAL A 474 -12.51 -102.28 -85.80
C VAL A 474 -13.74 -101.49 -85.34
N LYS A 475 -14.95 -101.91 -85.72
CA LYS A 475 -16.20 -101.20 -85.35
C LYS A 475 -16.47 -101.24 -83.85
N ALA A 476 -16.28 -102.40 -83.22
CA ALA A 476 -16.46 -102.55 -81.77
C ALA A 476 -15.46 -101.68 -81.01
N ASN A 477 -14.19 -101.68 -81.42
CA ASN A 477 -13.16 -100.81 -80.84
C ASN A 477 -13.49 -99.31 -81.00
N MET A 478 -14.03 -98.90 -82.15
CA MET A 478 -14.51 -97.53 -82.36
C MET A 478 -15.69 -97.16 -81.46
N GLN A 479 -16.65 -98.06 -81.25
CA GLN A 479 -17.77 -97.82 -80.34
C GLN A 479 -17.35 -97.78 -78.87
N ASN A 480 -16.38 -98.61 -78.49
CA ASN A 480 -15.75 -98.56 -77.18
C ASN A 480 -15.03 -97.22 -76.99
N MET A 481 -14.25 -96.78 -77.99
CA MET A 481 -13.59 -95.47 -77.98
C MET A 481 -14.61 -94.33 -77.88
N LYS A 482 -15.71 -94.37 -78.64
CA LYS A 482 -16.82 -93.39 -78.54
C LYS A 482 -17.33 -93.25 -77.11
N THR A 483 -17.60 -94.38 -76.47
CA THR A 483 -18.12 -94.42 -75.10
C THR A 483 -17.09 -93.93 -74.09
N GLN A 484 -15.85 -94.42 -74.20
CA GLN A 484 -14.76 -94.04 -73.29
C GLN A 484 -14.42 -92.56 -73.41
N SER A 485 -14.22 -92.05 -74.63
CA SER A 485 -13.97 -90.63 -74.86
C SER A 485 -15.16 -89.77 -74.41
N GLY A 486 -16.40 -90.20 -74.69
CA GLY A 486 -17.60 -89.53 -74.19
C GLY A 486 -17.60 -89.38 -72.67
N ASN A 487 -17.34 -90.48 -71.95
CA ASN A 487 -17.29 -90.50 -70.48
C ASN A 487 -16.12 -89.66 -69.94
N GLN A 488 -14.94 -89.73 -70.55
CA GLN A 488 -13.79 -88.91 -70.15
C GLN A 488 -14.06 -87.41 -70.32
N PHE A 489 -14.73 -87.01 -71.42
CA PHE A 489 -15.16 -85.63 -71.62
C PHE A 489 -16.17 -85.20 -70.56
N ASP A 490 -17.16 -86.03 -70.23
CA ASP A 490 -18.14 -85.70 -69.19
C ASP A 490 -17.49 -85.52 -67.81
N GLN A 491 -16.55 -86.40 -67.46
CA GLN A 491 -15.76 -86.27 -66.24
C GLN A 491 -14.93 -84.98 -66.24
N GLY A 492 -14.24 -84.68 -67.34
CA GLY A 492 -13.43 -83.46 -67.48
C GLY A 492 -14.26 -82.18 -67.41
N ILE A 493 -15.41 -82.14 -68.09
CA ILE A 493 -16.39 -81.04 -68.04
C ILE A 493 -16.89 -80.85 -66.61
N SER A 494 -17.23 -81.94 -65.92
CA SER A 494 -17.71 -81.89 -64.53
C SER A 494 -16.62 -81.36 -63.59
N ALA A 495 -15.38 -81.83 -63.74
CA ALA A 495 -14.24 -81.36 -62.94
C ALA A 495 -13.97 -79.85 -63.15
N ILE A 496 -13.98 -79.38 -64.40
CA ILE A 496 -13.81 -77.95 -64.72
C ILE A 496 -14.98 -77.14 -64.17
N SER A 497 -16.22 -77.60 -64.37
CA SER A 497 -17.42 -76.95 -63.81
C SER A 497 -17.31 -76.79 -62.30
N ASN A 498 -16.93 -77.85 -61.58
CA ASN A 498 -16.75 -77.83 -60.14
C ASN A 498 -15.63 -76.88 -59.71
N GLY A 499 -14.51 -76.84 -60.45
CA GLY A 499 -13.42 -75.88 -60.19
C GLY A 499 -13.89 -74.42 -60.30
N PHE A 500 -14.70 -74.10 -61.31
CA PHE A 500 -15.32 -72.78 -61.42
C PHE A 500 -16.31 -72.49 -60.29
N ASP A 501 -17.08 -73.49 -59.84
CA ASP A 501 -18.01 -73.33 -58.71
C ASP A 501 -17.26 -73.01 -57.41
N GLN A 502 -16.14 -73.68 -57.14
CA GLN A 502 -15.29 -73.39 -55.98
C GLN A 502 -14.70 -71.98 -56.04
N ILE A 503 -14.27 -71.53 -57.22
CA ILE A 503 -13.78 -70.14 -57.39
C ILE A 503 -14.93 -69.15 -57.17
N ALA A 504 -16.13 -69.41 -57.69
CA ALA A 504 -17.31 -68.57 -57.51
C ALA A 504 -17.73 -68.46 -56.03
N GLU A 505 -17.68 -69.57 -55.28
CA GLU A 505 -17.95 -69.58 -53.86
C GLU A 505 -16.92 -68.77 -53.07
N GLY A 506 -15.62 -68.94 -53.37
CA GLY A 506 -14.55 -68.17 -52.74
C GLY A 506 -14.66 -66.66 -53.03
N THR A 507 -14.99 -66.29 -54.26
CA THR A 507 -15.18 -64.88 -54.67
C THR A 507 -16.47 -64.27 -54.12
N THR A 508 -17.52 -65.07 -53.90
CA THR A 508 -18.74 -64.66 -53.19
C THR A 508 -18.47 -64.42 -51.70
N THR A 509 -17.67 -65.29 -51.07
CA THR A 509 -17.26 -65.14 -49.68
C THR A 509 -16.43 -63.88 -49.50
N LEU A 510 -15.45 -63.66 -50.37
CA LEU A 510 -14.62 -62.45 -50.36
C LEU A 510 -15.46 -61.17 -50.58
N GLN A 511 -16.41 -61.19 -51.52
CA GLN A 511 -17.35 -60.08 -51.74
C GLN A 511 -18.13 -59.76 -50.46
N THR A 512 -18.64 -60.79 -49.79
CA THR A 512 -19.42 -60.65 -48.56
C THR A 512 -18.59 -60.02 -47.44
N SER A 513 -17.34 -60.47 -47.23
CA SER A 513 -16.44 -59.89 -46.22
C SER A 513 -16.11 -58.43 -46.53
N VAL A 514 -15.85 -58.08 -47.80
CA VAL A 514 -15.56 -56.69 -48.19
C VAL A 514 -16.79 -55.79 -47.97
N ASP A 515 -17.97 -56.22 -48.41
CA ASP A 515 -19.18 -55.41 -48.33
C ASP A 515 -19.72 -55.27 -46.91
N LYS A 516 -19.61 -56.31 -46.08
CA LYS A 516 -20.21 -56.31 -44.74
C LYS A 516 -19.25 -55.89 -43.64
N GLU A 517 -18.00 -56.35 -43.69
CA GLU A 517 -17.05 -56.12 -42.59
C GLU A 517 -16.18 -54.92 -42.90
N LEU A 518 -15.47 -54.96 -44.04
CA LEU A 518 -14.50 -53.92 -44.36
C LEU A 518 -15.18 -52.57 -44.67
N ALA A 519 -16.28 -52.57 -45.42
CA ALA A 519 -17.03 -51.34 -45.70
C ALA A 519 -17.67 -50.75 -44.44
N THR A 520 -18.19 -51.59 -43.55
CA THR A 520 -18.73 -51.12 -42.25
C THR A 520 -17.63 -50.52 -41.39
N GLY A 521 -16.48 -51.18 -41.28
CA GLY A 521 -15.33 -50.65 -40.54
C GLY A 521 -14.80 -49.33 -41.11
N ALA A 522 -14.69 -49.22 -42.44
CA ALA A 522 -14.30 -47.98 -43.11
C ALA A 522 -15.29 -46.83 -42.84
N LYS A 523 -16.60 -47.11 -42.85
CA LYS A 523 -17.64 -46.14 -42.53
C LYS A 523 -17.63 -45.74 -41.05
N GLN A 524 -17.42 -46.68 -40.14
CA GLN A 524 -17.26 -46.40 -38.71
C GLN A 524 -16.05 -45.52 -38.44
N LEU A 525 -14.91 -45.81 -39.06
CA LEU A 525 -13.72 -44.98 -38.99
C LEU A 525 -14.01 -43.56 -39.49
N TYR A 526 -14.63 -43.41 -40.66
CA TYR A 526 -15.01 -42.12 -41.21
C TYR A 526 -15.93 -41.34 -40.26
N ASN A 527 -16.99 -41.96 -39.75
CA ASN A 527 -17.89 -41.33 -38.79
C ASN A 527 -17.17 -40.93 -37.49
N GLY A 528 -16.24 -41.76 -37.01
CA GLY A 528 -15.39 -41.43 -35.86
C GLY A 528 -14.56 -40.16 -36.10
N THR A 529 -14.04 -39.96 -37.31
CA THR A 529 -13.32 -38.73 -37.66
C THR A 529 -14.21 -37.49 -37.72
N GLU A 530 -15.49 -37.63 -38.10
CA GLU A 530 -16.45 -36.50 -38.05
C GLU A 530 -16.77 -36.12 -36.59
N ASN A 531 -16.96 -37.11 -35.71
CA ASN A 531 -17.17 -36.86 -34.29
C ASN A 531 -15.94 -36.19 -33.66
N LEU A 532 -14.74 -36.65 -34.00
CA LEU A 532 -13.49 -36.06 -33.53
C LEU A 532 -13.32 -34.61 -34.03
N LYS A 533 -13.71 -34.32 -35.27
CA LYS A 533 -13.74 -32.95 -35.83
C LYS A 533 -14.69 -32.05 -35.08
N GLN A 534 -15.87 -32.54 -34.73
CA GLN A 534 -16.82 -31.79 -33.92
C GLN A 534 -16.26 -31.52 -32.51
N GLY A 535 -15.65 -32.52 -31.87
CA GLY A 535 -14.96 -32.36 -30.59
C GLY A 535 -13.82 -31.34 -30.64
N SER A 536 -12.97 -31.39 -31.67
CA SER A 536 -11.91 -30.40 -31.95
C SER A 536 -12.48 -28.99 -32.08
N SER A 537 -13.59 -28.84 -32.80
CA SER A 537 -14.28 -27.54 -32.98
C SER A 537 -14.84 -26.99 -31.66
N THR A 538 -15.41 -27.85 -30.81
CA THR A 538 -15.88 -27.49 -29.47
C THR A 538 -14.70 -27.06 -28.58
N LEU A 539 -13.60 -27.83 -28.60
CA LEU A 539 -12.39 -27.49 -27.85
C LEU A 539 -11.81 -26.13 -28.29
N LYS A 540 -11.73 -25.88 -29.59
CA LYS A 540 -11.31 -24.58 -30.15
C LYS A 540 -12.19 -23.43 -29.69
N SER A 541 -13.51 -23.63 -29.71
CA SER A 541 -14.47 -22.60 -29.29
C SER A 541 -14.37 -22.32 -27.79
N GLY A 542 -14.35 -23.35 -26.94
CA GLY A 542 -14.16 -23.18 -25.50
C GLY A 542 -12.80 -22.57 -25.16
N SER A 543 -11.77 -22.87 -25.97
CA SER A 543 -10.45 -22.28 -25.82
C SER A 543 -10.46 -20.77 -26.12
N ALA A 544 -11.14 -20.36 -27.19
CA ALA A 544 -11.32 -18.94 -27.50
C ALA A 544 -12.02 -18.17 -26.35
N GLN A 545 -13.04 -18.76 -25.72
CA GLN A 545 -13.72 -18.13 -24.58
C GLN A 545 -12.79 -17.92 -23.37
N ILE A 546 -11.93 -18.89 -23.07
CA ILE A 546 -10.94 -18.73 -21.99
C ILE A 546 -9.92 -17.65 -22.35
N LYS A 547 -9.46 -17.60 -23.61
CA LYS A 547 -8.55 -16.54 -24.10
C LYS A 547 -9.16 -15.15 -23.91
N ASP A 548 -10.44 -14.99 -24.24
CA ASP A 548 -11.17 -13.73 -24.03
C ASP A 548 -11.26 -13.36 -22.54
N GLY A 549 -11.52 -14.34 -21.67
CA GLY A 549 -11.51 -14.16 -20.21
C GLY A 549 -10.12 -13.76 -19.67
N VAL A 550 -9.05 -14.36 -20.19
CA VAL A 550 -7.66 -14.01 -19.83
C VAL A 550 -7.32 -12.61 -20.32
N ASN A 551 -7.73 -12.22 -21.52
CA ASN A 551 -7.56 -10.85 -22.03
C ASN A 551 -8.31 -9.83 -21.18
N THR A 552 -9.50 -10.19 -20.69
CA THR A 552 -10.26 -9.37 -19.74
C THR A 552 -9.49 -9.20 -18.44
N LEU A 553 -8.98 -10.29 -17.85
CA LEU A 553 -8.14 -10.24 -16.65
C LEU A 553 -6.87 -9.41 -16.86
N SER A 554 -6.24 -9.48 -18.04
CA SER A 554 -5.06 -8.68 -18.38
C SER A 554 -5.39 -7.20 -18.38
N THR A 555 -6.47 -6.82 -19.06
CA THR A 555 -6.94 -5.43 -19.13
C THR A 555 -7.31 -4.90 -17.74
N SER A 556 -8.05 -5.68 -16.94
CA SER A 556 -8.41 -5.31 -15.58
C SER A 556 -7.19 -5.25 -14.64
N GLY A 557 -6.19 -6.10 -14.86
CA GLY A 557 -4.92 -6.06 -14.14
C GLY A 557 -4.10 -4.81 -14.43
N GLU A 558 -4.09 -4.34 -15.68
CA GLU A 558 -3.48 -3.06 -16.05
C GLU A 558 -4.20 -1.89 -15.39
N GLN A 559 -5.54 -1.88 -15.41
CA GLN A 559 -6.34 -0.85 -14.72
C GLN A 559 -6.08 -0.85 -13.21
N LEU A 560 -6.04 -2.03 -12.59
CA LEU A 560 -5.75 -2.17 -11.17
C LEU A 560 -4.33 -1.70 -10.83
N SER A 561 -3.36 -1.97 -11.70
CA SER A 561 -1.99 -1.47 -11.55
C SER A 561 -1.94 0.05 -11.60
N GLN A 562 -2.65 0.68 -12.54
CA GLN A 562 -2.73 2.14 -12.64
C GLN A 562 -3.39 2.75 -11.39
N ALA A 563 -4.52 2.20 -10.95
CA ALA A 563 -5.20 2.64 -9.73
C ALA A 563 -4.33 2.46 -8.49
N SER A 564 -3.58 1.35 -8.40
CA SER A 564 -2.62 1.12 -7.32
C SER A 564 -1.47 2.13 -7.31
N SER A 565 -0.98 2.55 -8.49
CA SER A 565 0.03 3.60 -8.59
C SER A 565 -0.52 4.94 -8.10
N GLN A 566 -1.73 5.32 -8.53
CA GLN A 566 -2.40 6.54 -8.06
C GLN A 566 -2.63 6.54 -6.54
N LEU A 567 -3.06 5.40 -5.99
CA LEU A 567 -3.22 5.25 -4.55
C LEU A 567 -1.87 5.43 -3.82
N SER A 568 -0.80 4.84 -4.34
CA SER A 568 0.56 4.97 -3.76
C SER A 568 1.08 6.41 -3.79
N GLU A 569 0.79 7.16 -4.86
CA GLU A 569 1.13 8.58 -4.96
C GLU A 569 0.33 9.40 -3.94
N GLY A 570 -0.98 9.16 -3.84
CA GLY A 570 -1.85 9.84 -2.87
C GLY A 570 -1.47 9.56 -1.42
N THR A 571 -1.10 8.33 -1.08
CA THR A 571 -0.64 7.99 0.28
C THR A 571 0.73 8.59 0.58
N SER A 572 1.60 8.73 -0.42
CA SER A 572 2.89 9.41 -0.25
C SER A 572 2.67 10.90 0.02
N GLN A 573 1.75 11.55 -0.70
CA GLN A 573 1.36 12.94 -0.44
C GLN A 573 0.75 13.13 0.95
N LEU A 574 -0.10 12.19 1.38
CA LEU A 574 -0.69 12.22 2.72
C LEU A 574 0.39 12.15 3.81
N VAL A 575 1.39 11.27 3.65
CA VAL A 575 2.55 11.17 4.57
C VAL A 575 3.33 12.48 4.61
N SER A 576 3.63 13.07 3.45
CA SER A 576 4.33 14.36 3.40
C SER A 576 3.55 15.46 4.12
N GLY A 577 2.26 15.58 3.84
CA GLY A 577 1.40 16.59 4.48
C GLY A 577 1.21 16.37 5.98
N SER A 578 1.06 15.12 6.44
CA SER A 578 0.98 14.82 7.87
C SER A 578 2.29 15.08 8.60
N SER A 579 3.42 14.83 7.94
CA SER A 579 4.75 15.11 8.49
C SER A 579 4.98 16.61 8.62
N GLU A 580 4.59 17.40 7.62
CA GLU A 580 4.66 18.86 7.67
C GLU A 580 3.76 19.44 8.77
N LEU A 581 2.50 18.96 8.87
CA LEU A 581 1.59 19.35 9.96
C LEU A 581 2.19 19.02 11.33
N LYS A 582 2.72 17.80 11.52
CA LYS A 582 3.38 17.38 12.75
C LYS A 582 4.51 18.33 13.13
N SER A 583 5.44 18.59 12.21
CA SER A 583 6.55 19.51 12.44
C SER A 583 6.09 20.93 12.74
N GLY A 584 5.05 21.41 12.03
CA GLY A 584 4.47 22.74 12.26
C GLY A 584 3.85 22.89 13.65
N VAL A 585 3.08 21.90 14.12
CA VAL A 585 2.47 21.96 15.46
C VAL A 585 3.50 21.76 16.58
N GLU A 586 4.52 20.92 16.38
CA GLU A 586 5.64 20.79 17.31
C GLU A 586 6.38 22.12 17.47
N GLN A 587 6.64 22.79 16.35
CA GLN A 587 7.27 24.11 16.33
C GLN A 587 6.40 25.17 17.01
N PHE A 588 5.10 25.24 16.71
CA PHE A 588 4.16 26.16 17.37
C PHE A 588 4.08 25.93 18.88
N ASN A 589 4.01 24.67 19.31
CA ASN A 589 3.98 24.31 20.73
C ASN A 589 5.27 24.73 21.44
N LYS A 590 6.43 24.41 20.83
CA LYS A 590 7.74 24.69 21.41
C LYS A 590 8.05 26.19 21.48
N ASP A 591 7.84 26.90 20.39
CA ASP A 591 8.30 28.28 20.26
C ASP A 591 7.24 29.33 20.60
N GLY A 592 5.95 28.99 20.48
CA GLY A 592 4.84 29.85 20.87
C GLY A 592 4.37 29.53 22.28
N VAL A 593 3.71 28.39 22.44
CA VAL A 593 2.97 28.06 23.67
C VAL A 593 3.91 27.89 24.86
N ASN A 594 4.96 27.07 24.76
CA ASN A 594 5.88 26.85 25.88
C ASN A 594 6.60 28.12 26.33
N LYS A 595 7.01 28.99 25.41
CA LYS A 595 7.64 30.28 25.77
C LYS A 595 6.65 31.22 26.44
N LEU A 596 5.41 31.28 25.97
CA LEU A 596 4.37 32.09 26.58
C LEU A 596 4.00 31.56 27.97
N THR A 597 3.88 30.24 28.12
CA THR A 597 3.63 29.59 29.42
C THR A 597 4.78 29.86 30.38
N ASP A 598 6.03 29.79 29.94
CA ASP A 598 7.21 30.14 30.75
C ASP A 598 7.18 31.62 31.20
N LEU A 599 6.90 32.55 30.27
CA LEU A 599 6.80 33.97 30.59
C LEU A 599 5.73 34.23 31.66
N VAL A 600 4.54 33.66 31.48
CA VAL A 600 3.39 33.89 32.36
C VAL A 600 3.57 33.16 33.70
N ASN A 601 3.81 31.85 33.69
CA ASN A 601 3.84 31.05 34.93
C ASN A 601 5.12 31.25 35.75
N ASN A 602 6.22 31.72 35.14
CA ASN A 602 7.46 31.98 35.87
C ASN A 602 7.68 33.48 36.07
N LYS A 603 7.82 34.28 35.00
CA LYS A 603 8.24 35.69 35.16
C LYS A 603 7.14 36.60 35.70
N VAL A 604 5.91 36.52 35.18
CA VAL A 604 4.79 37.35 35.67
C VAL A 604 4.44 36.97 37.10
N LYS A 605 4.41 35.67 37.40
CA LYS A 605 4.17 35.17 38.76
C LYS A 605 5.25 35.57 39.78
N ASP A 606 6.51 35.64 39.36
CA ASP A 606 7.60 36.14 40.20
C ASP A 606 7.45 37.63 40.49
N PHE A 607 7.12 38.42 39.45
CA PHE A 607 6.86 39.84 39.59
C PHE A 607 5.67 40.16 40.50
N GLU A 608 4.56 39.43 40.35
CA GLU A 608 3.36 39.52 41.20
C GLU A 608 3.71 39.32 42.68
N ALA A 609 4.37 38.20 43.01
CA ALA A 609 4.75 37.89 44.39
C ALA A 609 5.72 38.94 44.99
N ARG A 610 6.63 39.49 44.18
CA ARG A 610 7.52 40.58 44.61
C ARG A 610 6.76 41.86 44.90
N LEU A 611 5.80 42.23 44.05
CA LEU A 611 5.00 43.43 44.23
C LEU A 611 4.13 43.35 45.50
N GLU A 612 3.50 42.20 45.75
CA GLU A 612 2.77 41.95 47.01
C GLU A 612 3.69 42.10 48.23
N LYS A 613 4.90 41.52 48.19
CA LYS A 613 5.85 41.64 49.31
C LYS A 613 6.41 43.04 49.49
N MET A 614 6.60 43.81 48.42
CA MET A 614 6.94 45.22 48.56
C MET A 614 5.83 46.00 49.27
N GLN A 615 4.56 45.73 48.94
CA GLN A 615 3.43 46.38 49.59
C GLN A 615 3.31 45.97 51.06
N ASP A 616 3.50 44.69 51.39
CA ASP A 616 3.57 44.20 52.79
C ASP A 616 4.64 44.97 53.57
N LEU A 617 5.88 45.03 53.07
CA LEU A 617 6.99 45.71 53.73
C LEU A 617 6.75 47.22 53.89
N ALA A 618 6.16 47.88 52.87
CA ALA A 618 5.78 49.29 52.94
C ALA A 618 4.79 49.57 54.08
N ASN A 619 3.78 48.70 54.21
CA ASN A 619 2.73 48.81 55.21
C ASN A 619 3.23 48.46 56.63
N GLU A 620 4.18 47.53 56.73
CA GLU A 620 4.84 47.16 57.98
C GLU A 620 5.72 48.29 58.52
N TYR A 621 6.42 49.04 57.66
CA TYR A 621 7.22 50.20 58.06
C TYR A 621 6.36 51.44 58.32
N ASN A 622 5.65 51.42 59.43
CA ASN A 622 4.69 52.45 59.81
C ASN A 622 5.07 53.27 61.05
N GLN A 623 6.28 53.07 61.58
CA GLN A 623 6.80 53.79 62.74
C GLN A 623 8.33 53.87 62.72
N PHE A 624 8.88 54.89 63.36
CA PHE A 624 10.31 55.04 63.63
C PHE A 624 10.61 55.12 65.12
N SER A 625 9.83 55.85 65.93
CA SER A 625 10.15 56.06 67.35
C SER A 625 9.47 55.09 68.31
N GLY A 626 8.60 54.21 67.85
CA GLY A 626 7.73 53.40 68.70
C GLY A 626 6.26 53.72 68.44
N LYS A 627 5.36 52.78 68.71
CA LYS A 627 3.91 52.99 68.81
C LYS A 627 3.32 51.85 69.64
N GLU A 628 2.09 52.01 70.13
CA GLU A 628 1.37 50.88 70.71
C GLU A 628 0.94 49.90 69.60
N ASP A 629 0.96 48.59 69.88
CA ASP A 629 0.77 47.53 68.89
C ASP A 629 -0.47 47.73 67.99
N LYS A 630 -1.58 48.20 68.57
CA LYS A 630 -2.87 48.39 67.88
C LYS A 630 -3.06 49.77 67.23
N ALA A 631 -2.15 50.71 67.44
CA ALA A 631 -2.24 52.04 66.82
C ALA A 631 -1.86 51.97 65.34
N GLN A 632 -2.56 52.70 64.48
CA GLN A 632 -2.13 52.89 63.09
C GLN A 632 -0.99 53.89 63.03
N GLY A 633 0.00 53.64 62.19
CA GLY A 633 1.19 54.46 62.08
C GLY A 633 1.42 54.98 60.67
N THR A 634 1.96 56.19 60.57
CA THR A 634 2.64 56.66 59.35
C THR A 634 3.96 57.29 59.74
N VAL A 635 4.97 57.12 58.88
CA VAL A 635 6.27 57.75 59.09
C VAL A 635 6.81 58.31 57.78
N LYS A 636 7.36 59.51 57.88
CA LYS A 636 8.10 60.17 56.81
C LYS A 636 9.36 60.82 57.37
N PHE A 637 10.39 60.90 56.55
CA PHE A 637 11.66 61.49 56.94
C PHE A 637 11.91 62.74 56.12
N ILE A 638 12.43 63.77 56.77
CA ILE A 638 12.89 65.01 56.16
C ILE A 638 14.36 65.14 56.55
N MET A 639 15.23 64.77 55.62
CA MET A 639 16.67 64.94 55.76
C MET A 639 17.05 66.32 55.25
N MET A 640 17.64 67.14 56.11
CA MET A 640 18.07 68.51 55.83
C MET A 640 19.58 68.55 55.82
N THR A 641 20.16 68.56 54.63
CA THR A 641 21.60 68.75 54.44
C THR A 641 21.93 70.23 54.50
N ASP A 642 22.91 70.57 55.34
CA ASP A 642 23.40 71.94 55.49
C ASP A 642 23.94 72.50 54.17
N LYS A 643 23.66 73.80 53.93
CA LYS A 643 24.23 74.57 52.82
C LYS A 643 25.77 74.51 52.78
N VAL A 644 26.31 74.66 51.57
CA VAL A 644 27.75 74.83 51.34
C VAL A 644 28.01 76.29 50.98
N GLU A 645 28.74 76.99 51.83
CA GLU A 645 29.13 78.39 51.62
C GLU A 645 30.51 78.67 52.24
N LYS A 646 31.14 79.75 51.81
CA LYS A 646 32.44 80.17 52.32
C LYS A 646 32.30 80.70 53.76
N LYS A 647 32.94 80.04 54.72
CA LYS A 647 32.99 80.51 56.12
C LYS A 647 33.78 81.81 56.22
N GLU A 648 33.15 82.92 56.62
CA GLU A 648 33.86 84.16 56.97
C GLU A 648 34.59 83.98 58.33
N ASN A 649 35.88 84.33 58.38
CA ASN A 649 36.68 84.27 59.61
C ASN A 649 36.19 85.31 60.63
N ALA A 650 35.63 84.86 61.76
CA ALA A 650 35.33 85.71 62.92
C ALA A 650 36.20 85.32 64.13
N ASN A 651 37.12 86.21 64.52
CA ASN A 651 37.71 86.26 65.84
C ASN A 651 36.72 86.92 66.83
N THR A 652 36.50 86.27 67.96
CA THR A 652 35.91 86.66 69.26
C THR A 652 35.54 88.14 69.51
N THR A 653 34.35 88.41 70.10
CA THR A 653 34.16 88.82 71.52
C THR A 653 32.66 88.75 71.91
N GLU A 654 32.45 88.42 73.19
CA GLU A 654 31.25 88.06 73.95
C GLU A 654 30.08 89.07 74.11
N SER A 655 28.90 88.46 74.33
CA SER A 655 27.88 88.75 75.36
C SER A 655 26.77 89.80 75.16
N GLN A 656 25.54 89.28 75.33
CA GLN A 656 24.38 89.80 76.08
C GLN A 656 23.23 90.59 75.42
N SER A 657 22.03 90.15 75.83
CA SER A 657 20.75 90.86 76.00
C SER A 657 19.88 91.09 74.75
N MET A 658 18.78 90.34 74.56
CA MET A 658 17.42 90.50 75.13
C MET A 658 16.65 91.76 74.67
N THR A 659 15.36 91.53 74.35
CA THR A 659 14.25 92.45 74.03
C THR A 659 14.33 93.10 72.64
N GLY A 660 13.29 93.17 71.80
CA GLY A 660 11.85 93.10 72.02
C GLY A 660 11.23 94.35 71.38
N LYS A 661 10.38 94.17 70.36
CA LYS A 661 9.35 95.08 69.76
C LYS A 661 9.26 94.78 68.26
N GLU A 662 8.16 94.16 67.80
CA GLU A 662 6.94 94.85 67.36
C GLU A 662 7.22 95.90 66.28
N VAL A 663 6.60 95.73 65.11
CA VAL A 663 5.56 96.63 64.58
C VAL A 663 5.25 96.23 63.12
N GLU A 664 3.95 95.95 62.93
CA GLU A 664 3.05 96.27 61.80
C GLU A 664 3.48 95.90 60.37
N GLU A 665 2.76 95.03 59.66
CA GLU A 665 1.38 95.20 59.16
C GLU A 665 1.31 96.18 57.97
N HIS A 666 1.03 95.63 56.78
CA HIS A 666 0.15 96.15 55.72
C HIS A 666 0.36 95.30 54.45
N THR A 667 -0.54 94.35 54.17
CA THR A 667 -1.72 94.50 53.28
C THR A 667 -1.38 95.00 51.88
N ASP A 668 -1.46 94.11 50.88
CA ASP A 668 -2.57 94.07 49.92
C ASP A 668 -2.28 92.96 48.88
N SER A 669 -3.22 92.02 48.67
CA SER A 669 -4.22 92.02 47.58
C SER A 669 -3.56 91.94 46.19
N ASN A 670 -4.00 91.17 45.20
CA ASN A 670 -5.10 90.24 44.99
C ASN A 670 -4.88 89.68 43.56
N ASN A 671 -5.65 88.67 43.16
CA ASN A 671 -5.83 88.10 41.80
C ASN A 671 -4.80 87.06 41.32
N GLN A 672 -5.20 85.78 41.20
CA GLN A 672 -5.93 85.19 40.05
C GLN A 672 -5.19 85.47 38.72
N THR A 673 -4.82 84.49 37.88
CA THR A 673 -5.70 83.47 37.29
C THR A 673 -4.86 82.44 36.48
N THR A 674 -5.22 81.15 36.59
CA THR A 674 -5.43 80.14 35.51
C THR A 674 -4.35 79.75 34.48
N THR A 675 -4.02 78.45 34.54
CA THR A 675 -4.05 77.39 33.48
C THR A 675 -3.29 77.53 32.16
N SER A 676 -2.50 76.51 31.82
CA SER A 676 -2.78 75.53 30.73
C SER A 676 -1.57 74.57 30.63
N SER A 677 -1.63 73.34 31.12
CA SER A 677 -1.93 72.13 30.33
C SER A 677 -1.31 72.09 28.92
N LYS A 678 -0.25 71.30 28.80
CA LYS A 678 -0.15 70.20 27.84
C LYS A 678 0.60 69.05 28.47
#